data_AF-A0A8J4WBB1-F1
#
_entry.id   AF-A0A8J4WBB1-F1
#
_cell.length_a   1.000
_cell.length_b   1.000
_cell.length_c   1.000
_cell.angle_alpha   90.00
_cell.angle_beta   90.00
_cell.angle_gamma   90.00
#
_symmetry.space_group_name_H-M   'P 1'
#
loop_
_entity.id
_entity.type
_entity.pdbx_description
1 polymer ?
#
loop_
_entity_poly.entity_id
_entity_poly.type
_entity_poly.pdbx_seq_one_letter_code
_entity_poly.pdbx_strand_id
1 'polypeptide(L)'
;MARLFPHVPEALENTVRIAESCELQLEFGKSILPEQGIVTGPGRGSSAGSLVAYTLRITDVDPMKYNLLFERFLNPERISMPDIDIDFSDERRDEVIEYVAKKYGKAHVAQIITFGTMAARAAVRDVGRALNVPYGEVDKAAKLIPAQLGINIQRAMEGTPELKALYETKPKTRELLDMAMKVEGMPRHASTHAAGVVISRDPLTDAVPLQEGSEGTALTQYSMENLESIGLLKMDFLGLRTLSIIERCLRWIGEHGEIPDFRHIADDDALTYEMLGRGDTMGIFQLESAGVRRVLKELKPSVFEDIISVLALYRPGPMEFISKYIQGKHGQIEVDYPHADLESILKDTYGIIVYQEQIMQIASRMAGFSLGEADLLRRAVSKKKREVLDLERGHFVQGSLKQGYSEAEADLVYDMIVKFANYGFPRAHAAAYGVLAFQTAYLKAHYPIHFMASMLTAVMGSHRKVAEYVVECRRMNINVLPPDVNESGILFTPVLASSSSTKTGKAAETQHVAEEHGEDGIAGPTIEHAVHDDVHYSGHAEYGEAPLPDDPGPAPDEDGGAYEWQAETTMPEHSEDRTGSGVMTVSKVERLHGTGEEESSLAEERGMSAVQAQDGSLDQNSDAGKATGAIRFGLAAVKNVGTQAMESIMIVRQERPFDSLLDFCRRVDLRVCNKRVIESLIQAGAFDTLPGHRAQLLAMLDETVEAALKWRKEREDLQIQLFDFVETPNWEIEYPEIPPYSGSQQLELERELLGLYLSGHPLDDYEDVLESSGADRIMELTEAADDTMAVAAGMVVSVKSITTKQGKAMAFMELEDQIERCEVVLFPEVWRRSQQYVGKGELLVVRAKVQQQDEGFKLLAEEVAPLSPAALEQQLRSRERRGKPGSGSASRPAASPRQAAGAGAGAQRSSAGVNAGAGRSSGSQGPAATHGAAVGPGAAAHANGAASVARRPAEAAGGTEQSRGPRVVEQRVFVKITPQAEKPELLARLKQLLQQHSGPVATVLFYEQQQKLLALSDAYRIKPSPSLFSEMEQMLGEGTVKIK
;
A
#
# COMPACT_ATOMS: atom_id res chain seq x y z
N MET A 1 -12.35 -53.10 31.27
CA MET A 1 -11.67 -53.98 30.29
C MET A 1 -11.50 -55.44 30.75
N ALA A 2 -10.90 -55.75 31.91
CA ALA A 2 -10.62 -57.16 32.31
C ALA A 2 -11.77 -58.18 32.18
N ARG A 3 -13.02 -57.81 32.53
CA ARG A 3 -14.21 -58.67 32.36
C ARG A 3 -14.69 -58.82 30.90
N LEU A 4 -14.21 -58.00 29.97
CA LEU A 4 -14.55 -58.03 28.54
C LEU A 4 -13.50 -58.81 27.72
N PHE A 5 -12.24 -58.82 28.17
CA PHE A 5 -11.14 -59.55 27.55
C PHE A 5 -10.55 -60.69 28.43
N PRO A 6 -11.38 -61.52 29.12
CA PRO A 6 -10.87 -62.58 30.00
C PRO A 6 -10.15 -63.72 29.24
N HIS A 7 -10.23 -63.71 27.91
CA HIS A 7 -9.59 -64.67 27.01
C HIS A 7 -8.25 -64.19 26.44
N VAL A 8 -7.87 -62.91 26.65
CA VAL A 8 -6.55 -62.36 26.28
C VAL A 8 -6.04 -61.44 27.41
N PRO A 9 -5.62 -61.99 28.57
CA PRO A 9 -5.12 -61.17 29.69
C PRO A 9 -3.87 -60.37 29.33
N GLU A 10 -3.02 -60.88 28.44
CA GLU A 10 -1.83 -60.18 27.95
C GLU A 10 -2.15 -58.85 27.25
N ALA A 11 -3.34 -58.67 26.65
CA ALA A 11 -3.73 -57.40 26.05
C ALA A 11 -3.84 -56.27 27.10
N LEU A 12 -4.08 -56.64 28.37
CA LEU A 12 -4.16 -55.72 29.50
C LEU A 12 -2.82 -55.56 30.21
N GLU A 13 -2.07 -56.63 30.43
CA GLU A 13 -0.70 -56.49 30.94
C GLU A 13 0.19 -55.70 29.99
N ASN A 14 0.06 -55.91 28.68
CA ASN A 14 0.86 -55.18 27.70
C ASN A 14 0.40 -53.72 27.52
N THR A 15 -0.88 -53.38 27.71
CA THR A 15 -1.27 -51.95 27.74
C THR A 15 -0.78 -51.24 28.99
N VAL A 16 -0.71 -51.93 30.15
CA VAL A 16 -0.06 -51.40 31.36
C VAL A 16 1.44 -51.26 31.16
N ARG A 17 2.15 -52.31 30.70
CA ARG A 17 3.60 -52.24 30.42
C ARG A 17 3.95 -51.17 29.37
N ILE A 18 3.14 -51.02 28.33
CA ILE A 18 3.34 -49.95 27.33
C ILE A 18 3.21 -48.58 28.01
N ALA A 19 2.16 -48.34 28.80
CA ALA A 19 2.00 -47.09 29.53
C ALA A 19 3.13 -46.81 30.53
N GLU A 20 3.58 -47.84 31.27
CA GLU A 20 4.73 -47.76 32.20
C GLU A 20 6.08 -47.58 31.48
N SER A 21 6.20 -47.99 30.21
CA SER A 21 7.38 -47.77 29.36
C SER A 21 7.36 -46.43 28.60
N CYS A 22 6.21 -45.75 28.55
CA CYS A 22 6.03 -44.47 27.85
C CYS A 22 6.38 -43.27 28.74
N GLU A 23 7.61 -43.21 29.23
CA GLU A 23 8.11 -42.04 29.97
C GLU A 23 8.56 -40.94 29.00
N LEU A 24 7.68 -39.94 28.77
CA LEU A 24 7.93 -38.79 27.89
C LEU A 24 8.15 -37.52 28.71
N GLN A 25 9.40 -37.12 28.90
CA GLN A 25 9.73 -35.78 29.42
C GLN A 25 9.73 -34.76 28.28
N LEU A 26 9.02 -33.64 28.47
CA LEU A 26 9.01 -32.48 27.58
C LEU A 26 9.46 -31.24 28.35
N GLU A 27 10.58 -30.62 27.94
CA GLU A 27 10.93 -29.27 28.42
C GLU A 27 9.97 -28.24 27.79
N PHE A 28 8.91 -27.87 28.51
CA PHE A 28 8.11 -26.70 28.14
C PHE A 28 8.89 -25.42 28.44
N GLY A 29 9.06 -24.57 27.42
CA GLY A 29 9.68 -23.24 27.57
C GLY A 29 10.79 -22.94 26.55
N LYS A 30 11.45 -23.96 25.98
CA LYS A 30 12.42 -23.80 24.89
C LYS A 30 11.81 -24.22 23.55
N SER A 31 12.20 -23.52 22.49
CA SER A 31 11.93 -23.95 21.12
C SER A 31 12.92 -25.04 20.71
N ILE A 32 12.45 -26.09 20.05
CA ILE A 32 13.29 -27.04 19.29
C ILE A 32 13.00 -26.94 17.78
N LEU A 33 12.40 -25.82 17.36
CA LEU A 33 12.41 -25.39 15.96
C LEU A 33 13.75 -24.69 15.70
N PRO A 34 14.36 -24.83 14.51
CA PRO A 34 15.46 -23.97 14.12
C PRO A 34 14.93 -22.54 14.02
N GLU A 35 15.47 -21.63 14.84
CA GLU A 35 15.03 -20.23 14.92
C GLU A 35 15.56 -19.41 13.73
N GLN A 36 15.07 -19.72 12.51
CA GLN A 36 15.44 -19.01 11.27
C GLN A 36 14.73 -17.65 11.10
N GLY A 37 14.07 -17.15 12.15
CA GLY A 37 13.50 -15.81 12.22
C GLY A 37 12.37 -15.50 11.22
N ILE A 38 11.76 -16.51 10.58
CA ILE A 38 10.62 -16.31 9.67
C ILE A 38 9.38 -15.96 10.51
N VAL A 39 8.75 -14.82 10.23
CA VAL A 39 7.50 -14.43 10.93
C VAL A 39 6.30 -15.22 10.41
N THR A 40 5.62 -15.91 11.31
CA THR A 40 4.33 -16.58 11.10
C THR A 40 3.16 -15.67 11.43
N GLY A 41 2.02 -15.87 10.78
CA GLY A 41 0.75 -15.27 11.16
C GLY A 41 0.15 -15.99 12.39
N PRO A 42 -0.68 -15.29 13.19
CA PRO A 42 -1.20 -15.80 14.47
C PRO A 42 -2.21 -16.95 14.34
N GLY A 43 -2.48 -17.43 13.13
CA GLY A 43 -3.46 -18.48 12.81
C GLY A 43 -4.53 -17.99 11.84
N ARG A 44 -5.20 -18.94 11.15
CA ARG A 44 -6.21 -18.61 10.13
C ARG A 44 -7.38 -19.59 10.14
N GLY A 45 -8.55 -19.10 9.73
CA GLY A 45 -9.78 -19.88 9.73
C GLY A 45 -10.23 -20.23 11.15
N SER A 46 -10.35 -21.52 11.46
CA SER A 46 -10.79 -22.00 12.78
C SER A 46 -9.68 -22.58 13.66
N SER A 47 -8.44 -22.74 13.18
CA SER A 47 -7.34 -23.33 13.98
C SER A 47 -7.08 -22.56 15.28
N ALA A 48 -7.24 -21.23 15.26
CA ALA A 48 -7.15 -20.34 16.42
C ALA A 48 -8.19 -20.63 17.53
N GLY A 49 -9.20 -21.48 17.30
CA GLY A 49 -10.11 -21.98 18.33
C GLY A 49 -9.55 -23.15 19.16
N SER A 50 -8.32 -23.60 18.88
CA SER A 50 -7.71 -24.77 19.54
C SER A 50 -6.66 -24.38 20.55
N LEU A 51 -6.92 -24.63 21.84
CA LEU A 51 -5.95 -24.46 22.92
C LEU A 51 -4.70 -25.35 22.73
N VAL A 52 -4.84 -26.48 22.04
CA VAL A 52 -3.72 -27.34 21.65
C VAL A 52 -2.88 -26.70 20.54
N ALA A 53 -3.49 -25.99 19.58
CA ALA A 53 -2.75 -25.25 18.57
C ALA A 53 -2.00 -24.06 19.20
N TYR A 54 -2.63 -23.35 20.15
CA TYR A 54 -2.01 -22.26 20.89
C TYR A 54 -0.81 -22.72 21.73
N THR A 55 -1.00 -23.73 22.58
CA THR A 55 0.08 -24.26 23.45
C THR A 55 1.24 -24.89 22.69
N LEU A 56 1.01 -25.42 21.48
CA LEU A 56 2.06 -25.92 20.57
C LEU A 56 2.66 -24.85 19.64
N ARG A 57 2.26 -23.57 19.76
CA ARG A 57 2.68 -22.46 18.88
C ARG A 57 2.43 -22.71 17.38
N ILE A 58 1.29 -23.34 17.07
CA ILE A 58 0.71 -23.42 15.71
C ILE A 58 -0.15 -22.18 15.44
N THR A 59 -0.61 -21.50 16.49
CA THR A 59 -1.38 -20.24 16.46
C THR A 59 -0.99 -19.38 17.65
N ASP A 60 -0.93 -18.05 17.51
CA ASP A 60 -0.57 -17.12 18.59
C ASP A 60 -1.78 -16.44 19.25
N VAL A 61 -3.00 -16.75 18.82
CA VAL A 61 -4.24 -16.29 19.46
C VAL A 61 -4.59 -17.18 20.66
N ASP A 62 -4.80 -16.57 21.83
CA ASP A 62 -5.35 -17.26 23.00
C ASP A 62 -6.88 -17.50 22.81
N PRO A 63 -7.35 -18.76 22.69
CA PRO A 63 -8.77 -19.04 22.51
C PRO A 63 -9.61 -18.80 23.76
N MET A 64 -9.03 -18.87 24.96
CA MET A 64 -9.74 -18.66 26.22
C MET A 64 -10.02 -17.17 26.42
N LYS A 65 -9.03 -16.31 26.15
CA LYS A 65 -9.14 -14.84 26.24
C LYS A 65 -10.23 -14.27 25.34
N TYR A 66 -10.36 -14.78 24.11
CA TYR A 66 -11.34 -14.27 23.13
C TYR A 66 -12.57 -15.18 22.96
N ASN A 67 -12.79 -16.14 23.86
CA ASN A 67 -13.95 -17.06 23.88
C ASN A 67 -14.18 -17.80 22.54
N LEU A 68 -13.12 -18.39 21.98
CA LEU A 68 -13.13 -19.12 20.72
C LEU A 68 -13.46 -20.61 20.95
N LEU A 69 -14.27 -21.21 20.07
CA LEU A 69 -14.81 -22.57 20.24
C LEU A 69 -13.98 -23.62 19.50
N PHE A 70 -13.57 -24.68 20.20
CA PHE A 70 -12.80 -25.80 19.64
C PHE A 70 -13.61 -26.68 18.69
N GLU A 71 -14.89 -26.92 18.99
CA GLU A 71 -15.78 -27.78 18.19
C GLU A 71 -16.07 -27.18 16.82
N ARG A 72 -15.85 -25.86 16.67
CA ARG A 72 -15.92 -25.13 15.40
C ARG A 72 -14.65 -25.28 14.54
N PHE A 73 -13.59 -25.87 15.08
CA PHE A 73 -12.41 -26.37 14.37
C PHE A 73 -12.52 -27.87 14.10
N LEU A 74 -12.66 -28.66 15.16
CA LEU A 74 -12.77 -30.12 15.09
C LEU A 74 -14.03 -30.59 15.82
N ASN A 75 -15.10 -30.79 15.05
CA ASN A 75 -16.39 -31.24 15.57
C ASN A 75 -16.31 -32.74 15.93
N PRO A 76 -16.47 -33.15 17.20
CA PRO A 76 -16.33 -34.56 17.61
C PRO A 76 -17.39 -35.50 17.01
N GLU A 77 -18.53 -34.97 16.55
CA GLU A 77 -19.61 -35.73 15.90
C GLU A 77 -19.38 -35.92 14.40
N ARG A 78 -18.38 -35.26 13.81
CA ARG A 78 -18.03 -35.36 12.39
C ARG A 78 -16.56 -35.72 12.21
N ILE A 79 -16.30 -36.99 11.90
CA ILE A 79 -15.00 -37.44 11.40
C ILE A 79 -14.73 -36.73 10.06
N SER A 80 -13.79 -35.79 10.08
CA SER A 80 -13.23 -35.13 8.90
C SER A 80 -11.84 -34.62 9.23
N MET A 81 -10.95 -34.60 8.24
CA MET A 81 -9.63 -34.03 8.38
C MET A 81 -9.72 -32.53 8.76
N PRO A 82 -8.97 -32.05 9.75
CA PRO A 82 -8.83 -30.62 10.01
C PRO A 82 -7.93 -29.99 8.93
N ASP A 83 -8.34 -28.85 8.40
CA ASP A 83 -7.50 -28.00 7.54
C ASP A 83 -6.85 -26.92 8.42
N ILE A 84 -5.53 -26.74 8.30
CA ILE A 84 -4.75 -25.75 9.06
C ILE A 84 -4.01 -24.89 8.05
N ASP A 85 -4.65 -23.78 7.67
CA ASP A 85 -4.03 -22.69 6.92
C ASP A 85 -3.01 -21.97 7.83
N ILE A 86 -1.80 -21.73 7.33
CA ILE A 86 -0.75 -20.96 8.02
C ILE A 86 -0.27 -19.85 7.08
N ASP A 87 -0.25 -18.62 7.60
CA ASP A 87 0.25 -17.45 6.88
C ASP A 87 1.75 -17.23 7.23
N PHE A 88 2.56 -16.88 6.24
CA PHE A 88 4.00 -16.61 6.36
C PHE A 88 4.36 -15.29 5.66
N SER A 89 5.55 -14.73 5.92
CA SER A 89 6.12 -13.68 5.06
C SER A 89 6.09 -14.11 3.58
N ASP A 90 5.58 -13.25 2.69
CA ASP A 90 5.59 -13.51 1.24
C ASP A 90 7.00 -13.43 0.63
N GLU A 91 7.95 -12.78 1.28
CA GLU A 91 9.37 -12.75 0.88
C GLU A 91 10.13 -14.04 1.25
N ARG A 92 9.62 -14.82 2.23
CA ARG A 92 10.33 -15.95 2.85
C ARG A 92 9.53 -17.27 2.89
N ARG A 93 8.34 -17.28 2.29
CA ARG A 93 7.45 -18.44 2.17
C ARG A 93 8.16 -19.66 1.58
N ASP A 94 8.97 -19.47 0.55
CA ASP A 94 9.55 -20.57 -0.21
C ASP A 94 10.75 -21.22 0.52
N GLU A 95 11.39 -20.54 1.50
CA GLU A 95 12.28 -21.16 2.49
C GLU A 95 11.54 -22.26 3.29
N VAL A 96 10.27 -22.02 3.65
CA VAL A 96 9.43 -22.97 4.38
C VAL A 96 9.09 -24.17 3.50
N ILE A 97 8.83 -23.95 2.21
CA ILE A 97 8.57 -25.01 1.23
C ILE A 97 9.83 -25.86 1.02
N GLU A 98 11.01 -25.25 0.88
CA GLU A 98 12.26 -26.01 0.79
C GLU A 98 12.50 -26.81 2.09
N TYR A 99 12.32 -26.22 3.28
CA TYR A 99 12.44 -26.94 4.54
C TYR A 99 11.49 -28.16 4.62
N VAL A 100 10.24 -28.02 4.20
CA VAL A 100 9.26 -29.12 4.17
C VAL A 100 9.67 -30.19 3.15
N ALA A 101 10.09 -29.80 1.94
CA ALA A 101 10.59 -30.73 0.92
C ALA A 101 11.90 -31.43 1.31
N LYS A 102 12.75 -30.77 2.11
CA LYS A 102 13.99 -31.33 2.68
C LYS A 102 13.71 -32.26 3.86
N LYS A 103 12.67 -31.98 4.66
CA LYS A 103 12.29 -32.74 5.85
C LYS A 103 11.55 -34.03 5.54
N TYR A 104 10.63 -34.01 4.57
CA TYR A 104 9.85 -35.19 4.18
C TYR A 104 10.36 -35.85 2.88
N GLY A 105 11.28 -35.19 2.16
CA GLY A 105 11.89 -35.68 0.92
C GLY A 105 11.17 -35.17 -0.33
N LYS A 106 11.94 -34.81 -1.38
CA LYS A 106 11.41 -34.19 -2.61
C LYS A 106 10.41 -35.05 -3.38
N ALA A 107 10.35 -36.36 -3.15
CA ALA A 107 9.36 -37.26 -3.75
C ALA A 107 7.99 -37.23 -3.03
N HIS A 108 7.91 -36.65 -1.83
CA HIS A 108 6.74 -36.67 -0.94
C HIS A 108 6.05 -35.30 -0.81
N VAL A 109 6.62 -34.26 -1.44
CA VAL A 109 6.17 -32.86 -1.31
C VAL A 109 6.10 -32.21 -2.69
N ALA A 110 4.96 -31.61 -3.01
CA ALA A 110 4.77 -30.82 -4.22
C ALA A 110 3.88 -29.61 -3.95
N GLN A 111 4.06 -28.54 -4.73
CA GLN A 111 3.09 -27.46 -4.82
C GLN A 111 1.87 -27.92 -5.63
N ILE A 112 0.69 -27.39 -5.29
CA ILE A 112 -0.58 -27.74 -5.94
C ILE A 112 -0.78 -26.86 -7.19
N ILE A 113 -1.32 -27.42 -8.26
CA ILE A 113 -1.66 -26.68 -9.49
C ILE A 113 -3.03 -25.98 -9.44
N THR A 114 -3.10 -24.84 -10.12
CA THR A 114 -4.31 -24.12 -10.49
C THR A 114 -4.43 -24.02 -12.00
N PHE A 115 -5.68 -23.95 -12.47
CA PHE A 115 -6.01 -23.70 -13.86
C PHE A 115 -6.74 -22.38 -13.97
N GLY A 116 -6.07 -21.34 -14.45
CA GLY A 116 -6.71 -20.05 -14.70
C GLY A 116 -7.69 -20.19 -15.87
N THR A 117 -8.99 -20.05 -15.62
CA THR A 117 -10.04 -20.25 -16.63
C THR A 117 -10.37 -18.97 -17.42
N MET A 118 -10.98 -19.13 -18.60
CA MET A 118 -11.40 -18.02 -19.45
C MET A 118 -12.67 -17.35 -18.91
N ALA A 119 -12.51 -16.36 -18.04
CA ALA A 119 -13.61 -15.52 -17.55
C ALA A 119 -14.29 -14.72 -18.68
N ALA A 120 -15.58 -14.42 -18.54
CA ALA A 120 -16.45 -13.76 -19.52
C ALA A 120 -15.80 -12.64 -20.35
N ARG A 121 -15.25 -11.60 -19.69
CA ARG A 121 -14.59 -10.45 -20.34
C ARG A 121 -13.34 -10.86 -21.14
N ALA A 122 -12.60 -11.86 -20.67
CA ALA A 122 -11.41 -12.38 -21.35
C ALA A 122 -11.79 -13.28 -22.55
N ALA A 123 -12.79 -14.14 -22.41
CA ALA A 123 -13.32 -14.97 -23.49
C ALA A 123 -13.74 -14.11 -24.71
N VAL A 124 -14.49 -13.03 -24.48
CA VAL A 124 -14.85 -12.07 -25.55
C VAL A 124 -13.62 -11.40 -26.16
N ARG A 125 -12.62 -10.98 -25.35
CA ARG A 125 -11.40 -10.33 -25.86
C ARG A 125 -10.52 -11.25 -26.69
N ASP A 126 -10.31 -12.50 -26.26
CA ASP A 126 -9.47 -13.46 -26.97
C ASP A 126 -10.15 -14.03 -28.22
N VAL A 127 -11.46 -14.33 -28.17
CA VAL A 127 -12.24 -14.74 -29.36
C VAL A 127 -12.35 -13.57 -30.36
N GLY A 128 -12.50 -12.33 -29.89
CA GLY A 128 -12.49 -11.15 -30.74
C GLY A 128 -11.18 -10.98 -31.51
N ARG A 129 -10.04 -11.24 -30.85
CA ARG A 129 -8.72 -11.29 -31.50
C ARG A 129 -8.62 -12.43 -32.52
N ALA A 130 -9.10 -13.64 -32.17
CA ALA A 130 -9.06 -14.81 -33.07
C ALA A 130 -9.94 -14.65 -34.32
N LEU A 131 -11.13 -14.03 -34.18
CA LEU A 131 -12.05 -13.71 -35.28
C LEU A 131 -11.65 -12.43 -36.05
N ASN A 132 -10.52 -11.81 -35.72
CA ASN A 132 -10.03 -10.55 -36.30
C ASN A 132 -11.09 -9.42 -36.29
N VAL A 133 -11.83 -9.30 -35.18
CA VAL A 133 -12.80 -8.24 -34.94
C VAL A 133 -12.05 -7.00 -34.42
N PRO A 134 -12.33 -5.78 -34.93
CA PRO A 134 -11.62 -4.57 -34.50
C PRO A 134 -11.69 -4.36 -32.99
N TYR A 135 -10.54 -4.08 -32.34
CA TYR A 135 -10.40 -3.99 -30.89
C TYR A 135 -11.47 -3.12 -30.21
N GLY A 136 -11.82 -1.96 -30.78
CA GLY A 136 -12.84 -1.07 -30.22
C GLY A 136 -14.28 -1.62 -30.23
N GLU A 137 -14.60 -2.59 -31.11
CA GLU A 137 -15.88 -3.31 -31.05
C GLU A 137 -15.85 -4.44 -30.02
N VAL A 138 -14.70 -5.12 -29.90
CA VAL A 138 -14.47 -6.20 -28.93
C VAL A 138 -14.47 -5.66 -27.49
N ASP A 139 -13.74 -4.57 -27.23
CA ASP A 139 -13.67 -3.94 -25.91
C ASP A 139 -15.02 -3.36 -25.48
N LYS A 140 -15.79 -2.78 -26.41
CA LYS A 140 -17.17 -2.34 -26.12
C LYS A 140 -18.07 -3.51 -25.72
N ALA A 141 -17.98 -4.66 -26.40
CA ALA A 141 -18.75 -5.85 -26.02
C ALA A 141 -18.31 -6.41 -24.66
N ALA A 142 -17.00 -6.41 -24.37
CA ALA A 142 -16.45 -6.88 -23.10
C ALA A 142 -16.80 -5.97 -21.91
N LYS A 143 -16.76 -4.64 -22.06
CA LYS A 143 -17.08 -3.69 -20.98
C LYS A 143 -18.54 -3.76 -20.53
N LEU A 144 -19.47 -4.06 -21.45
CA LEU A 144 -20.90 -4.27 -21.14
C LEU A 144 -21.20 -5.56 -20.34
N ILE A 145 -20.23 -6.45 -20.14
CA ILE A 145 -20.33 -7.57 -19.19
C ILE A 145 -20.01 -7.04 -17.78
N PRO A 146 -20.89 -7.17 -16.78
CA PRO A 146 -20.63 -6.68 -15.42
C PRO A 146 -19.39 -7.31 -14.78
N ALA A 147 -18.64 -6.54 -13.98
CA ALA A 147 -17.46 -7.01 -13.24
C ALA A 147 -17.81 -7.81 -11.96
N GLN A 148 -18.77 -8.74 -12.05
CA GLN A 148 -19.25 -9.53 -10.91
C GLN A 148 -18.56 -10.90 -10.84
N LEU A 149 -18.22 -11.36 -9.62
CA LEU A 149 -17.62 -12.67 -9.41
C LEU A 149 -18.60 -13.79 -9.82
N GLY A 150 -18.16 -14.73 -10.67
CA GLY A 150 -19.02 -15.81 -11.18
C GLY A 150 -20.09 -15.37 -12.19
N ILE A 151 -19.95 -14.17 -12.79
CA ILE A 151 -20.71 -13.79 -13.98
C ILE A 151 -20.35 -14.69 -15.16
N ASN A 152 -21.32 -14.97 -16.02
CA ASN A 152 -21.08 -15.58 -17.33
C ASN A 152 -21.77 -14.75 -18.43
N ILE A 153 -21.39 -14.94 -19.69
CA ILE A 153 -21.88 -14.12 -20.81
C ILE A 153 -23.42 -14.21 -20.95
N GLN A 154 -24.02 -15.37 -20.66
CA GLN A 154 -25.48 -15.50 -20.67
C GLN A 154 -26.15 -14.61 -19.62
N ARG A 155 -25.75 -14.69 -18.35
CA ARG A 155 -26.27 -13.83 -17.26
C ARG A 155 -26.02 -12.35 -17.54
N ALA A 156 -24.89 -12.01 -18.18
CA ALA A 156 -24.61 -10.65 -18.60
C ALA A 156 -25.60 -10.15 -19.69
N MET A 157 -26.03 -11.00 -20.62
CA MET A 157 -27.08 -10.66 -21.59
C MET A 157 -28.48 -10.58 -20.96
N GLU A 158 -28.73 -11.32 -19.89
CA GLU A 158 -29.98 -11.24 -19.11
C GLU A 158 -30.02 -9.97 -18.24
N GLY A 159 -28.89 -9.57 -17.65
CA GLY A 159 -28.76 -8.39 -16.78
C GLY A 159 -28.50 -7.05 -17.49
N THR A 160 -27.84 -7.05 -18.67
CA THR A 160 -27.47 -5.83 -19.41
C THR A 160 -28.22 -5.72 -20.74
N PRO A 161 -29.32 -4.93 -20.82
CA PRO A 161 -30.11 -4.78 -22.04
C PRO A 161 -29.33 -4.27 -23.25
N GLU A 162 -28.28 -3.46 -23.05
CA GLU A 162 -27.43 -2.98 -24.15
C GLU A 162 -26.58 -4.09 -24.78
N LEU A 163 -26.08 -5.04 -23.99
CA LEU A 163 -25.32 -6.18 -24.49
C LEU A 163 -26.23 -7.08 -25.35
N LYS A 164 -27.44 -7.34 -24.87
CA LYS A 164 -28.47 -8.07 -25.62
C LYS A 164 -28.89 -7.34 -26.90
N ALA A 165 -29.07 -6.02 -26.85
CA ALA A 165 -29.36 -5.22 -28.04
C ALA A 165 -28.23 -5.30 -29.09
N LEU A 166 -26.96 -5.32 -28.67
CA LEU A 166 -25.83 -5.55 -29.59
C LEU A 166 -25.82 -6.98 -30.16
N TYR A 167 -26.09 -8.00 -29.35
CA TYR A 167 -26.22 -9.39 -29.79
C TYR A 167 -27.33 -9.56 -30.84
N GLU A 168 -28.48 -8.92 -30.65
CA GLU A 168 -29.62 -9.01 -31.57
C GLU A 168 -29.44 -8.16 -32.84
N THR A 169 -28.77 -6.99 -32.78
CA THR A 169 -28.65 -6.05 -33.91
C THR A 169 -27.40 -6.21 -34.77
N LYS A 170 -26.29 -6.75 -34.23
CA LYS A 170 -25.02 -6.89 -34.97
C LYS A 170 -24.64 -8.36 -35.18
N PRO A 171 -24.74 -8.90 -36.41
CA PRO A 171 -24.35 -10.29 -36.71
C PRO A 171 -22.92 -10.66 -36.28
N LYS A 172 -21.93 -9.77 -36.46
CA LYS A 172 -20.55 -10.01 -35.99
C LYS A 172 -20.42 -10.04 -34.47
N THR A 173 -21.17 -9.20 -33.74
CA THR A 173 -21.15 -9.21 -32.27
C THR A 173 -21.89 -10.44 -31.74
N ARG A 174 -22.93 -10.88 -32.45
CA ARG A 174 -23.61 -12.15 -32.19
C ARG A 174 -22.65 -13.34 -32.31
N GLU A 175 -21.98 -13.48 -33.45
CA GLU A 175 -20.99 -14.53 -33.72
C GLU A 175 -19.84 -14.53 -32.69
N LEU A 176 -19.33 -13.35 -32.34
CA LEU A 176 -18.33 -13.15 -31.28
C LEU A 176 -18.82 -13.70 -29.93
N LEU A 177 -20.03 -13.34 -29.50
CA LEU A 177 -20.60 -13.78 -28.22
C LEU A 177 -20.99 -15.27 -28.23
N ASP A 178 -21.55 -15.77 -29.34
CA ASP A 178 -21.90 -17.19 -29.55
C ASP A 178 -20.67 -18.11 -29.55
N MET A 179 -19.48 -17.60 -29.91
CA MET A 179 -18.22 -18.33 -29.80
C MET A 179 -17.54 -18.12 -28.44
N ALA A 180 -17.62 -16.92 -27.85
CA ALA A 180 -17.12 -16.66 -26.51
C ALA A 180 -17.83 -17.51 -25.44
N MET A 181 -19.15 -17.71 -25.55
CA MET A 181 -19.94 -18.61 -24.68
C MET A 181 -19.52 -20.09 -24.76
N LYS A 182 -18.77 -20.51 -25.79
CA LYS A 182 -18.28 -21.90 -25.94
C LYS A 182 -16.90 -22.12 -25.33
N VAL A 183 -16.12 -21.06 -25.12
CA VAL A 183 -14.78 -21.12 -24.52
C VAL A 183 -14.72 -20.51 -23.12
N GLU A 184 -15.78 -19.79 -22.72
CA GLU A 184 -16.00 -19.34 -21.34
C GLU A 184 -15.87 -20.51 -20.36
N GLY A 185 -15.08 -20.33 -19.30
CA GLY A 185 -14.79 -21.36 -18.31
C GLY A 185 -13.75 -22.40 -18.71
N MET A 186 -13.27 -22.47 -19.96
CA MET A 186 -12.18 -23.37 -20.34
C MET A 186 -10.86 -23.00 -19.63
N PRO A 187 -10.00 -23.98 -19.28
CA PRO A 187 -8.64 -23.70 -18.84
C PRO A 187 -7.84 -22.92 -19.89
N ARG A 188 -7.20 -21.83 -19.47
CA ARG A 188 -6.33 -20.99 -20.32
C ARG A 188 -4.85 -21.35 -20.16
N HIS A 189 -4.44 -21.65 -18.93
CA HIS A 189 -3.06 -21.90 -18.54
C HIS A 189 -2.98 -22.63 -17.19
N ALA A 190 -1.89 -23.35 -16.98
CA ALA A 190 -1.47 -23.87 -15.69
C ALA A 190 -0.71 -22.79 -14.89
N SER A 191 -0.87 -22.79 -13.57
CA SER A 191 -0.11 -21.94 -12.64
C SER A 191 -0.03 -22.59 -11.26
N THR A 192 0.99 -22.28 -10.47
CA THR A 192 1.11 -22.74 -9.08
C THR A 192 0.01 -22.15 -8.18
N HIS A 193 -0.56 -22.93 -7.25
CA HIS A 193 -1.48 -22.43 -6.21
C HIS A 193 -0.70 -21.52 -5.25
N ALA A 194 -1.20 -20.29 -5.03
CA ALA A 194 -0.51 -19.27 -4.24
C ALA A 194 -0.19 -19.67 -2.79
N ALA A 195 -0.86 -20.70 -2.26
CA ALA A 195 -0.58 -21.25 -0.93
C ALA A 195 -0.35 -22.78 -0.89
N GLY A 196 -0.73 -23.50 -1.94
CA GLY A 196 -1.08 -24.93 -1.78
C GLY A 196 0.12 -25.86 -1.87
N VAL A 197 0.32 -26.67 -0.84
CA VAL A 197 1.32 -27.74 -0.78
C VAL A 197 0.61 -29.05 -0.44
N VAL A 198 0.99 -30.13 -1.12
CA VAL A 198 0.58 -31.50 -0.78
C VAL A 198 1.76 -32.25 -0.16
N ILE A 199 1.49 -33.00 0.91
CA ILE A 199 2.46 -33.84 1.60
C ILE A 199 1.90 -35.27 1.64
N SER A 200 2.69 -36.27 1.23
CA SER A 200 2.28 -37.68 1.21
C SER A 200 3.21 -38.56 2.05
N ARG A 201 2.67 -39.66 2.57
CA ARG A 201 3.46 -40.70 3.25
C ARG A 201 4.35 -41.45 2.27
N ASP A 202 3.74 -41.91 1.18
CA ASP A 202 4.37 -42.66 0.10
C ASP A 202 4.69 -41.71 -1.07
N PRO A 203 5.53 -42.06 -2.06
CA PRO A 203 5.91 -41.13 -3.13
C PRO A 203 4.71 -40.59 -3.91
N LEU A 204 4.68 -39.27 -4.14
CA LEU A 204 3.54 -38.60 -4.81
C LEU A 204 3.27 -39.17 -6.20
N THR A 205 4.30 -39.61 -6.91
CA THR A 205 4.24 -40.23 -8.25
C THR A 205 3.33 -41.46 -8.32
N ASP A 206 3.09 -42.13 -7.20
CA ASP A 206 2.36 -43.39 -7.13
C ASP A 206 0.83 -43.15 -7.16
N ALA A 207 0.39 -41.91 -6.88
CA ALA A 207 -1.01 -41.50 -6.83
C ALA A 207 -1.33 -40.22 -7.63
N VAL A 208 -0.33 -39.37 -7.93
CA VAL A 208 -0.49 -38.05 -8.52
C VAL A 208 0.58 -37.82 -9.60
N PRO A 209 0.20 -37.58 -10.88
CA PRO A 209 1.15 -37.15 -11.88
C PRO A 209 1.69 -35.75 -11.54
N LEU A 210 3.01 -35.60 -11.62
CA LEU A 210 3.73 -34.35 -11.34
C LEU A 210 4.25 -33.72 -12.64
N GLN A 211 4.64 -32.45 -12.57
CA GLN A 211 5.38 -31.71 -13.59
C GLN A 211 6.43 -30.83 -12.89
N GLU A 212 7.37 -30.28 -13.66
CA GLU A 212 8.33 -29.31 -13.13
C GLU A 212 7.59 -28.03 -12.69
N GLY A 213 7.88 -27.59 -11.47
CA GLY A 213 7.42 -26.31 -10.92
C GLY A 213 8.48 -25.23 -10.99
N SER A 214 8.14 -24.06 -10.49
CA SER A 214 9.12 -22.99 -10.21
C SER A 214 10.15 -23.46 -9.16
N GLU A 215 11.40 -23.03 -9.35
CA GLU A 215 12.45 -23.06 -8.31
C GLU A 215 12.75 -24.46 -7.72
N GLY A 216 12.57 -25.51 -8.53
CA GLY A 216 13.04 -26.86 -8.20
C GLY A 216 12.17 -27.62 -7.17
N THR A 217 10.96 -27.12 -6.89
CA THR A 217 9.89 -27.88 -6.23
C THR A 217 8.96 -28.47 -7.29
N ALA A 218 8.51 -29.71 -7.10
CA ALA A 218 7.57 -30.34 -8.02
C ALA A 218 6.18 -29.71 -7.94
N LEU A 219 5.43 -29.74 -9.05
CA LEU A 219 4.07 -29.21 -9.16
C LEU A 219 3.12 -30.36 -9.53
N THR A 220 1.98 -30.49 -8.86
CA THR A 220 0.97 -31.51 -9.23
C THR A 220 0.37 -31.24 -10.62
N GLN A 221 -0.22 -32.24 -11.27
CA GLN A 221 -1.11 -32.02 -12.42
C GLN A 221 -2.61 -32.08 -12.01
N TYR A 222 -2.91 -32.51 -10.78
CA TYR A 222 -4.25 -32.49 -10.19
C TYR A 222 -4.46 -31.25 -9.31
N SER A 223 -5.58 -30.56 -9.54
CA SER A 223 -6.05 -29.43 -8.73
C SER A 223 -6.43 -29.84 -7.31
N MET A 224 -6.47 -28.86 -6.39
CA MET A 224 -6.79 -29.03 -4.97
C MET A 224 -7.99 -29.95 -4.69
N GLU A 225 -9.14 -29.70 -5.32
CA GLU A 225 -10.38 -30.50 -5.12
C GLU A 225 -10.19 -32.00 -5.48
N ASN A 226 -9.37 -32.29 -6.47
CA ASN A 226 -9.06 -33.66 -6.88
C ASN A 226 -8.07 -34.33 -5.91
N LEU A 227 -7.10 -33.57 -5.37
CA LEU A 227 -6.16 -34.07 -4.35
C LEU A 227 -6.87 -34.37 -3.02
N GLU A 228 -7.79 -33.49 -2.59
CA GLU A 228 -8.67 -33.73 -1.43
C GLU A 228 -9.53 -34.99 -1.64
N SER A 229 -10.08 -35.17 -2.85
CA SER A 229 -10.87 -36.36 -3.22
C SER A 229 -10.06 -37.66 -3.25
N ILE A 230 -8.74 -37.59 -3.39
CA ILE A 230 -7.80 -38.73 -3.29
C ILE A 230 -7.40 -38.99 -1.82
N GLY A 231 -7.66 -38.05 -0.91
CA GLY A 231 -7.38 -38.17 0.53
C GLY A 231 -5.95 -37.81 0.94
N LEU A 232 -5.24 -37.02 0.14
CA LEU A 232 -3.89 -36.54 0.48
C LEU A 232 -3.94 -35.34 1.45
N LEU A 233 -2.90 -35.20 2.28
CA LEU A 233 -2.76 -34.06 3.18
C LEU A 233 -2.41 -32.80 2.38
N LYS A 234 -3.38 -31.88 2.32
CA LYS A 234 -3.17 -30.47 1.96
C LYS A 234 -2.58 -29.72 3.16
N MET A 235 -1.69 -28.77 2.88
CA MET A 235 -1.46 -27.59 3.73
C MET A 235 -1.47 -26.34 2.85
N ASP A 236 -2.05 -25.24 3.33
CA ASP A 236 -1.91 -23.92 2.68
C ASP A 236 -0.88 -23.08 3.46
N PHE A 237 0.26 -22.81 2.83
CA PHE A 237 1.29 -21.87 3.26
C PHE A 237 1.11 -20.56 2.49
N LEU A 238 0.29 -19.65 3.00
CA LEU A 238 -0.04 -18.41 2.29
C LEU A 238 1.05 -17.35 2.52
N GLY A 239 1.58 -16.79 1.43
CA GLY A 239 2.41 -15.58 1.50
C GLY A 239 1.54 -14.36 1.82
N LEU A 240 1.73 -13.78 3.00
CA LEU A 240 0.99 -12.62 3.48
C LEU A 240 1.93 -11.43 3.68
N ARG A 241 1.89 -10.49 2.73
CA ARG A 241 2.68 -9.24 2.68
C ARG A 241 2.69 -8.41 3.96
N THR A 242 1.63 -8.51 4.78
CA THR A 242 1.54 -7.90 6.12
C THR A 242 2.59 -8.44 7.08
N LEU A 243 2.90 -9.74 7.02
CA LEU A 243 3.94 -10.36 7.85
C LEU A 243 5.32 -9.89 7.42
N SER A 244 5.57 -9.72 6.12
CA SER A 244 6.82 -9.14 5.59
C SER A 244 6.98 -7.65 5.95
N ILE A 245 5.87 -6.89 6.02
CA ILE A 245 5.85 -5.53 6.55
C ILE A 245 6.22 -5.53 8.04
N ILE A 246 5.66 -6.43 8.84
CA ILE A 246 5.98 -6.58 10.27
C ILE A 246 7.44 -7.01 10.45
N GLU A 247 7.90 -8.07 9.77
CA GLU A 247 9.28 -8.58 9.86
C GLU A 247 10.30 -7.48 9.51
N ARG A 248 10.09 -6.73 8.42
CA ARG A 248 10.97 -5.62 8.02
C ARG A 248 10.94 -4.45 9.00
N CYS A 249 9.77 -4.15 9.57
CA CYS A 249 9.63 -3.11 10.60
C CYS A 249 10.38 -3.49 11.89
N LEU A 250 10.16 -4.72 12.39
CA LEU A 250 10.86 -5.25 13.57
C LEU A 250 12.38 -5.32 13.36
N ARG A 251 12.84 -5.68 12.15
CA ARG A 251 14.25 -5.70 11.77
C ARG A 251 14.91 -4.32 11.92
N TRP A 252 14.33 -3.28 11.33
CA TRP A 252 14.85 -1.90 11.47
C TRP A 252 14.69 -1.31 12.88
N ILE A 253 13.67 -1.73 13.64
CA ILE A 253 13.59 -1.38 15.06
C ILE A 253 14.77 -2.03 15.82
N GLY A 254 15.07 -3.30 15.56
CA GLY A 254 16.22 -4.02 16.16
C GLY A 254 17.59 -3.49 15.76
N GLU A 255 17.72 -2.88 14.58
CA GLU A 255 18.94 -2.17 14.15
C GLU A 255 19.18 -0.86 14.94
N HIS A 256 18.17 -0.37 15.68
CA HIS A 256 18.19 0.95 16.34
C HIS A 256 17.75 0.94 17.82
N GLY A 257 17.30 -0.20 18.36
CA GLY A 257 16.76 -0.32 19.70
C GLY A 257 16.26 -1.74 20.03
N GLU A 258 15.43 -1.87 21.05
CA GLU A 258 14.86 -3.16 21.46
C GLU A 258 13.62 -3.52 20.62
N ILE A 259 13.53 -4.78 20.17
CA ILE A 259 12.40 -5.25 19.34
C ILE A 259 11.16 -5.45 20.22
N PRO A 260 9.99 -4.85 19.89
CA PRO A 260 8.78 -5.00 20.69
C PRO A 260 8.21 -6.43 20.61
N ASP A 261 8.02 -7.05 21.78
CA ASP A 261 7.41 -8.38 21.89
C ASP A 261 5.89 -8.29 22.05
N PHE A 262 5.15 -8.63 20.98
CA PHE A 262 3.69 -8.60 20.94
C PHE A 262 3.00 -9.47 22.01
N ARG A 263 3.69 -10.40 22.67
CA ARG A 263 3.14 -11.22 23.77
C ARG A 263 3.03 -10.45 25.09
N HIS A 264 3.75 -9.33 25.22
CA HIS A 264 3.81 -8.50 26.43
C HIS A 264 3.16 -7.12 26.25
N ILE A 265 2.65 -6.80 25.06
CA ILE A 265 1.88 -5.58 24.77
C ILE A 265 0.44 -5.78 25.24
N ALA A 266 -0.15 -4.74 25.86
CA ALA A 266 -1.50 -4.78 26.38
C ALA A 266 -2.56 -4.47 25.30
N ASP A 267 -3.67 -5.22 25.31
CA ASP A 267 -4.82 -5.09 24.39
C ASP A 267 -5.60 -3.76 24.51
N ASP A 268 -5.21 -2.86 25.40
CA ASP A 268 -5.85 -1.58 25.70
C ASP A 268 -4.92 -0.36 25.48
N ASP A 269 -3.82 -0.52 24.73
CA ASP A 269 -2.86 0.56 24.42
C ASP A 269 -3.53 1.83 23.87
N ALA A 270 -3.54 2.87 24.70
CA ALA A 270 -4.30 4.09 24.46
C ALA A 270 -3.88 4.83 23.18
N LEU A 271 -2.59 4.82 22.83
CA LEU A 271 -2.08 5.50 21.63
C LEU A 271 -2.58 4.82 20.33
N THR A 272 -2.61 3.48 20.33
CA THR A 272 -3.17 2.68 19.23
C THR A 272 -4.66 2.97 19.06
N TYR A 273 -5.45 2.96 20.15
CA TYR A 273 -6.88 3.24 20.09
C TYR A 273 -7.22 4.69 19.74
N GLU A 274 -6.43 5.67 20.22
CA GLU A 274 -6.62 7.08 19.84
C GLU A 274 -6.37 7.29 18.34
N MET A 275 -5.30 6.70 17.78
CA MET A 275 -5.01 6.75 16.34
C MET A 275 -6.12 6.08 15.50
N LEU A 276 -6.63 4.93 15.93
CA LEU A 276 -7.76 4.26 15.28
C LEU A 276 -9.05 5.11 15.38
N GLY A 277 -9.31 5.73 16.54
CA GLY A 277 -10.45 6.62 16.76
C GLY A 277 -10.35 7.97 16.04
N ARG A 278 -9.14 8.44 15.71
CA ARG A 278 -8.90 9.51 14.73
C ARG A 278 -9.09 9.07 13.29
N GLY A 279 -9.17 7.76 13.02
CA GLY A 279 -9.31 7.18 11.68
C GLY A 279 -8.04 7.29 10.83
N ASP A 280 -6.87 7.38 11.46
CA ASP A 280 -5.57 7.53 10.81
C ASP A 280 -5.02 6.17 10.33
N THR A 281 -5.85 5.39 9.64
CA THR A 281 -5.62 3.95 9.40
C THR A 281 -5.01 3.59 8.05
N MET A 282 -4.46 4.56 7.31
CA MET A 282 -3.61 4.27 6.14
C MET A 282 -2.49 3.29 6.52
N GLY A 283 -2.36 2.21 5.76
CA GLY A 283 -1.41 1.12 5.98
C GLY A 283 -1.79 0.08 7.05
N ILE A 284 -2.86 0.29 7.83
CA ILE A 284 -3.28 -0.68 8.87
C ILE A 284 -4.03 -1.84 8.21
N PHE A 285 -3.66 -3.07 8.58
CA PHE A 285 -4.20 -4.28 7.96
C PHE A 285 -5.73 -4.34 8.05
N GLN A 286 -6.38 -4.53 6.90
CA GLN A 286 -7.84 -4.54 6.69
C GLN A 286 -8.63 -3.27 7.06
N LEU A 287 -8.01 -2.26 7.69
CA LEU A 287 -8.70 -1.06 8.20
C LEU A 287 -8.53 0.21 7.35
N GLU A 288 -7.85 0.13 6.19
CA GLU A 288 -7.46 1.29 5.36
C GLU A 288 -8.63 1.99 4.60
N SER A 289 -9.67 1.25 4.20
CA SER A 289 -10.69 1.77 3.25
C SER A 289 -11.45 3.00 3.76
N ALA A 290 -11.92 3.86 2.85
CA ALA A 290 -12.52 5.15 3.23
C ALA A 290 -13.78 5.01 4.11
N GLY A 291 -14.57 3.94 3.90
CA GLY A 291 -15.73 3.65 4.73
C GLY A 291 -15.39 3.07 6.11
N VAL A 292 -14.37 2.21 6.22
CA VAL A 292 -13.89 1.74 7.54
C VAL A 292 -13.33 2.92 8.34
N ARG A 293 -12.56 3.82 7.71
CA ARG A 293 -12.08 5.06 8.35
C ARG A 293 -13.20 5.92 8.93
N ARG A 294 -14.37 5.97 8.29
CA ARG A 294 -15.57 6.67 8.81
C ARG A 294 -16.20 5.93 9.98
N VAL A 295 -16.37 4.60 9.86
CA VAL A 295 -16.90 3.75 10.94
C VAL A 295 -16.02 3.83 12.20
N LEU A 296 -14.69 3.82 12.08
CA LEU A 296 -13.79 3.92 13.24
C LEU A 296 -13.84 5.30 13.92
N LYS A 297 -14.01 6.39 13.15
CA LYS A 297 -14.20 7.76 13.68
C LYS A 297 -15.50 7.91 14.49
N GLU A 298 -16.56 7.24 14.07
CA GLU A 298 -17.86 7.23 14.76
C GLU A 298 -17.88 6.25 15.95
N LEU A 299 -17.30 5.07 15.78
CA LEU A 299 -17.23 4.02 16.80
C LEU A 299 -16.30 4.39 17.96
N LYS A 300 -15.16 5.03 17.65
CA LYS A 300 -14.03 5.25 18.57
C LYS A 300 -13.66 3.94 19.30
N PRO A 301 -12.98 3.00 18.62
CA PRO A 301 -12.60 1.73 19.22
C PRO A 301 -11.77 1.96 20.49
N SER A 302 -11.98 1.13 21.50
CA SER A 302 -11.37 1.27 22.82
C SER A 302 -11.02 -0.07 23.48
N VAL A 303 -11.39 -1.18 22.85
CA VAL A 303 -11.04 -2.55 23.24
C VAL A 303 -10.81 -3.39 21.98
N PHE A 304 -10.08 -4.49 22.11
CA PHE A 304 -9.78 -5.39 20.98
C PHE A 304 -11.03 -5.92 20.26
N GLU A 305 -12.12 -6.19 21.00
CA GLU A 305 -13.39 -6.67 20.44
C GLU A 305 -14.04 -5.68 19.45
N ASP A 306 -13.79 -4.37 19.56
CA ASP A 306 -14.24 -3.39 18.56
C ASP A 306 -13.58 -3.66 17.19
N ILE A 307 -12.30 -4.05 17.19
CA ILE A 307 -11.54 -4.34 15.96
C ILE A 307 -12.13 -5.61 15.31
N ILE A 308 -12.29 -6.68 16.09
CA ILE A 308 -12.93 -7.94 15.64
C ILE A 308 -14.33 -7.65 15.06
N SER A 309 -15.13 -6.85 15.77
CA SER A 309 -16.49 -6.50 15.36
C SER A 309 -16.54 -5.66 14.09
N VAL A 310 -15.63 -4.70 13.89
CA VAL A 310 -15.56 -3.93 12.63
C VAL A 310 -15.17 -4.81 11.46
N LEU A 311 -14.17 -5.69 11.62
CA LEU A 311 -13.77 -6.65 10.58
C LEU A 311 -14.92 -7.62 10.23
N ALA A 312 -15.72 -8.01 11.22
CA ALA A 312 -16.89 -8.85 11.01
C ALA A 312 -18.08 -8.09 10.37
N LEU A 313 -18.35 -6.85 10.77
CA LEU A 313 -19.55 -6.10 10.35
C LEU A 313 -19.39 -5.34 9.03
N TYR A 314 -18.19 -4.91 8.65
CA TYR A 314 -17.96 -4.09 7.46
C TYR A 314 -17.99 -4.90 6.15
N ARG A 315 -19.13 -5.54 5.85
CA ARG A 315 -19.36 -6.37 4.66
C ARG A 315 -20.78 -6.15 4.10
N PRO A 316 -21.04 -6.36 2.81
CA PRO A 316 -22.38 -6.18 2.22
C PRO A 316 -23.43 -7.07 2.90
N GLY A 317 -24.47 -6.44 3.47
CA GLY A 317 -25.40 -7.07 4.41
C GLY A 317 -25.21 -6.55 5.84
N PRO A 318 -24.25 -7.07 6.63
CA PRO A 318 -24.10 -6.70 8.04
C PRO A 318 -23.77 -5.21 8.30
N MET A 319 -23.31 -4.45 7.30
CA MET A 319 -23.11 -2.99 7.42
C MET A 319 -24.34 -2.23 7.96
N GLU A 320 -25.56 -2.69 7.70
CA GLU A 320 -26.79 -2.07 8.22
C GLU A 320 -26.85 -2.03 9.77
N PHE A 321 -26.14 -2.95 10.44
CA PHE A 321 -26.13 -3.04 11.91
C PHE A 321 -25.03 -2.19 12.57
N ILE A 322 -24.09 -1.65 11.81
CA ILE A 322 -22.98 -0.84 12.35
C ILE A 322 -23.52 0.37 13.13
N SER A 323 -24.54 1.05 12.59
CA SER A 323 -25.18 2.18 13.27
C SER A 323 -25.81 1.78 14.60
N LYS A 324 -26.40 0.57 14.70
CA LYS A 324 -26.95 0.05 15.98
C LYS A 324 -25.82 -0.31 16.94
N TYR A 325 -24.74 -0.94 16.47
CA TYR A 325 -23.58 -1.30 17.28
C TYR A 325 -22.93 -0.05 17.90
N ILE A 326 -22.70 1.00 17.10
CA ILE A 326 -22.14 2.29 17.55
C ILE A 326 -23.07 2.97 18.58
N GLN A 327 -24.39 2.97 18.33
CA GLN A 327 -25.37 3.52 19.28
C GLN A 327 -25.41 2.74 20.60
N GLY A 328 -25.31 1.41 20.55
CA GLY A 328 -25.24 0.54 21.72
C GLY A 328 -23.99 0.81 22.54
N LYS A 329 -22.81 0.85 21.90
CA LYS A 329 -21.53 1.18 22.54
C LYS A 329 -21.57 2.53 23.28
N HIS A 330 -22.10 3.56 22.64
CA HIS A 330 -22.16 4.91 23.22
C HIS A 330 -23.36 5.11 24.18
N GLY A 331 -24.09 4.06 24.55
CA GLY A 331 -25.24 4.14 25.46
C GLY A 331 -26.41 4.99 24.94
N GLN A 332 -26.51 5.17 23.62
CA GLN A 332 -27.53 6.00 22.96
C GLN A 332 -28.85 5.26 22.73
N ILE A 333 -28.82 3.93 22.81
CA ILE A 333 -29.98 3.04 22.80
C ILE A 333 -29.88 2.07 23.98
N GLU A 334 -31.03 1.68 24.51
CA GLU A 334 -31.13 0.57 25.45
C GLU A 334 -30.93 -0.75 24.70
N VAL A 335 -30.07 -1.63 25.22
CA VAL A 335 -29.74 -2.91 24.57
C VAL A 335 -30.78 -3.97 24.96
N ASP A 336 -31.74 -4.18 24.07
CA ASP A 336 -32.74 -5.24 24.16
C ASP A 336 -32.11 -6.63 23.90
N TYR A 337 -32.28 -7.54 24.87
CA TYR A 337 -31.86 -8.95 24.80
C TYR A 337 -33.10 -9.86 24.88
N PRO A 338 -33.30 -10.83 23.96
CA PRO A 338 -34.50 -11.66 23.95
C PRO A 338 -34.74 -12.51 25.21
N HIS A 339 -33.69 -12.83 25.96
CA HIS A 339 -33.75 -13.45 27.27
C HIS A 339 -32.44 -13.18 28.05
N ALA A 340 -32.50 -13.13 29.38
CA ALA A 340 -31.37 -12.77 30.25
C ALA A 340 -30.14 -13.69 30.07
N ASP A 341 -30.32 -14.99 29.84
CA ASP A 341 -29.21 -15.92 29.53
C ASP A 341 -28.35 -15.46 28.33
N LEU A 342 -28.97 -14.81 27.34
CA LEU A 342 -28.31 -14.40 26.10
C LEU A 342 -27.45 -13.15 26.28
N GLU A 343 -27.66 -12.38 27.35
CA GLU A 343 -26.80 -11.23 27.70
C GLU A 343 -25.34 -11.68 27.77
N SER A 344 -25.05 -12.82 28.41
CA SER A 344 -23.70 -13.37 28.55
C SER A 344 -22.98 -13.66 27.21
N ILE A 345 -23.72 -13.91 26.13
CA ILE A 345 -23.23 -14.27 24.79
C ILE A 345 -23.21 -13.04 23.86
N LEU A 346 -24.13 -12.10 24.07
CA LEU A 346 -24.39 -10.96 23.18
C LEU A 346 -23.95 -9.60 23.75
N LYS A 347 -23.44 -9.55 24.99
CA LYS A 347 -22.87 -8.34 25.62
C LYS A 347 -21.76 -7.72 24.77
N ASP A 348 -20.84 -8.55 24.29
CA ASP A 348 -19.67 -8.16 23.48
C ASP A 348 -20.08 -7.48 22.16
N THR A 349 -21.32 -7.70 21.71
CA THR A 349 -21.86 -7.23 20.43
C THR A 349 -23.17 -6.44 20.58
N TYR A 350 -23.46 -5.90 21.77
CA TYR A 350 -24.61 -5.05 22.07
C TYR A 350 -25.96 -5.62 21.59
N GLY A 351 -26.20 -6.91 21.87
CA GLY A 351 -27.45 -7.60 21.52
C GLY A 351 -27.58 -7.99 20.04
N ILE A 352 -26.52 -7.84 19.23
CA ILE A 352 -26.51 -8.16 17.79
C ILE A 352 -25.80 -9.50 17.59
N ILE A 353 -26.39 -10.42 16.82
CA ILE A 353 -25.72 -11.68 16.44
C ILE A 353 -24.73 -11.38 15.31
N VAL A 354 -23.43 -11.39 15.63
CA VAL A 354 -22.34 -11.11 14.67
C VAL A 354 -21.57 -12.38 14.31
N TYR A 355 -21.38 -13.28 15.27
CA TYR A 355 -20.51 -14.44 15.12
C TYR A 355 -21.24 -15.77 14.93
N GLN A 356 -20.58 -16.71 14.26
CA GLN A 356 -21.01 -18.10 14.11
C GLN A 356 -20.98 -18.83 15.44
N GLU A 357 -19.98 -18.53 16.27
CA GLU A 357 -19.75 -19.05 17.60
C GLU A 357 -20.86 -18.60 18.57
N GLN A 358 -21.38 -17.37 18.43
CA GLN A 358 -22.55 -16.90 19.18
C GLN A 358 -23.80 -17.74 18.85
N ILE A 359 -24.04 -18.06 17.57
CA ILE A 359 -25.16 -18.94 17.17
C ILE A 359 -25.01 -20.33 17.82
N MET A 360 -23.77 -20.85 17.90
CA MET A 360 -23.51 -22.13 18.55
C MET A 360 -23.74 -22.10 20.06
N GLN A 361 -23.29 -21.03 20.73
CA GLN A 361 -23.51 -20.81 22.16
C GLN A 361 -25.00 -20.64 22.49
N ILE A 362 -25.75 -19.91 21.66
CA ILE A 362 -27.21 -19.75 21.81
C ILE A 362 -27.91 -21.10 21.69
N ALA A 363 -27.57 -21.91 20.68
CA ALA A 363 -28.16 -23.23 20.47
C ALA A 363 -27.85 -24.20 21.62
N SER A 364 -26.61 -24.21 22.11
CA SER A 364 -26.23 -25.03 23.25
C SER A 364 -26.91 -24.58 24.55
N ARG A 365 -26.98 -23.26 24.82
CA ARG A 365 -27.60 -22.70 26.03
C ARG A 365 -29.12 -22.84 26.04
N MET A 366 -29.80 -22.48 24.94
CA MET A 366 -31.27 -22.51 24.88
C MET A 366 -31.81 -23.90 24.58
N ALA A 367 -31.39 -24.51 23.47
CA ALA A 367 -31.95 -25.79 23.04
C ALA A 367 -31.32 -27.01 23.75
N GLY A 368 -30.26 -26.82 24.54
CA GLY A 368 -29.53 -27.90 25.19
C GLY A 368 -28.67 -28.74 24.24
N PHE A 369 -28.37 -28.21 23.04
CA PHE A 369 -27.57 -28.91 22.03
C PHE A 369 -26.13 -29.10 22.49
N SER A 370 -25.51 -30.18 22.04
CA SER A 370 -24.05 -30.31 21.96
C SER A 370 -23.45 -29.17 21.12
N LEU A 371 -22.21 -28.77 21.40
CA LEU A 371 -21.47 -27.83 20.54
C LEU A 371 -21.16 -28.44 19.16
N GLY A 372 -21.16 -29.77 19.03
CA GLY A 372 -21.12 -30.50 17.75
C GLY A 372 -22.42 -30.35 16.95
N GLU A 373 -23.56 -30.66 17.57
CA GLU A 373 -24.91 -30.45 17.02
C GLU A 373 -25.13 -28.97 16.62
N ALA A 374 -24.58 -28.03 17.40
CA ALA A 374 -24.68 -26.60 17.13
C ALA A 374 -23.90 -26.16 15.86
N ASP A 375 -22.77 -26.79 15.51
CA ASP A 375 -22.13 -26.58 14.20
C ASP A 375 -22.95 -27.18 13.05
N LEU A 376 -23.64 -28.31 13.27
CA LEU A 376 -24.54 -28.90 12.28
C LEU A 376 -25.73 -27.97 11.99
N LEU A 377 -26.36 -27.41 13.04
CA LEU A 377 -27.38 -26.37 12.92
C LEU A 377 -26.84 -25.19 12.10
N ARG A 378 -25.72 -24.58 12.52
CA ARG A 378 -25.07 -23.46 11.81
C ARG A 378 -24.87 -23.77 10.32
N ARG A 379 -24.33 -24.95 10.00
CA ARG A 379 -24.13 -25.42 8.62
C ARG A 379 -25.44 -25.54 7.84
N ALA A 380 -26.52 -26.01 8.47
CA ALA A 380 -27.83 -26.09 7.83
C ALA A 380 -28.36 -24.69 7.48
N VAL A 381 -28.28 -23.71 8.41
CA VAL A 381 -28.73 -22.34 8.16
C VAL A 381 -27.93 -21.66 7.05
N SER A 382 -26.59 -21.76 7.08
CA SER A 382 -25.74 -21.22 5.99
C SER A 382 -26.02 -21.86 4.62
N LYS A 383 -26.48 -23.12 4.57
CA LYS A 383 -26.80 -23.82 3.31
C LYS A 383 -28.24 -23.64 2.81
N LYS A 384 -29.10 -22.90 3.53
CA LYS A 384 -30.47 -22.53 3.12
C LYS A 384 -31.38 -23.70 2.71
N LYS A 385 -31.12 -24.92 3.19
CA LYS A 385 -31.97 -26.07 2.91
C LYS A 385 -33.25 -25.96 3.74
N ARG A 386 -34.33 -25.45 3.12
CA ARG A 386 -35.60 -25.13 3.80
C ARG A 386 -36.16 -26.30 4.62
N GLU A 387 -36.19 -27.49 4.04
CA GLU A 387 -36.63 -28.74 4.71
C GLU A 387 -35.82 -29.07 5.98
N VAL A 388 -34.52 -28.74 6.00
CA VAL A 388 -33.65 -28.94 7.17
C VAL A 388 -33.86 -27.80 8.18
N LEU A 389 -34.05 -26.57 7.71
CA LEU A 389 -34.36 -25.42 8.57
C LEU A 389 -35.68 -25.57 9.33
N ASP A 390 -36.69 -26.13 8.68
CA ASP A 390 -38.00 -26.37 9.29
C ASP A 390 -37.93 -27.55 10.30
N LEU A 391 -37.10 -28.57 10.02
CA LEU A 391 -36.79 -29.66 10.96
C LEU A 391 -36.05 -29.17 12.22
N GLU A 392 -34.95 -28.43 12.04
CA GLU A 392 -34.14 -27.94 13.15
C GLU A 392 -34.85 -26.87 13.98
N ARG A 393 -35.83 -26.13 13.42
CA ARG A 393 -36.72 -25.24 14.21
C ARG A 393 -37.51 -26.06 15.22
N GLY A 394 -38.04 -27.20 14.81
CA GLY A 394 -38.73 -28.15 15.68
C GLY A 394 -37.83 -28.68 16.80
N HIS A 395 -36.58 -29.06 16.47
CA HIS A 395 -35.60 -29.50 17.48
C HIS A 395 -35.22 -28.38 18.46
N PHE A 396 -34.92 -27.17 17.96
CA PHE A 396 -34.52 -26.02 18.77
C PHE A 396 -35.61 -25.60 19.76
N VAL A 397 -36.86 -25.50 19.30
CA VAL A 397 -38.00 -25.12 20.16
C VAL A 397 -38.30 -26.21 21.19
N GLN A 398 -38.29 -27.50 20.79
CA GLN A 398 -38.50 -28.62 21.72
C GLN A 398 -37.32 -28.82 22.70
N GLY A 399 -36.12 -28.37 22.36
CA GLY A 399 -35.00 -28.25 23.29
C GLY A 399 -35.21 -27.11 24.29
N SER A 400 -35.57 -25.93 23.78
CA SER A 400 -35.79 -24.72 24.57
C SER A 400 -36.90 -24.88 25.62
N LEU A 401 -38.01 -25.53 25.24
CA LEU A 401 -39.11 -25.89 26.15
C LEU A 401 -38.68 -26.85 27.26
N LYS A 402 -37.64 -27.69 27.07
CA LYS A 402 -37.11 -28.58 28.11
C LYS A 402 -36.18 -27.85 29.08
N GLN A 403 -35.47 -26.83 28.63
CA GLN A 403 -34.63 -25.98 29.49
C GLN A 403 -35.45 -24.90 30.24
N GLY A 404 -36.72 -24.70 29.88
CA GLY A 404 -37.66 -23.84 30.60
C GLY A 404 -38.00 -22.52 29.91
N TYR A 405 -37.48 -22.27 28.72
CA TYR A 405 -37.84 -21.11 27.89
C TYR A 405 -39.24 -21.27 27.29
N SER A 406 -39.96 -20.17 27.05
CA SER A 406 -41.24 -20.23 26.37
C SER A 406 -41.09 -20.48 24.86
N GLU A 407 -42.15 -21.01 24.25
CA GLU A 407 -42.24 -21.23 22.80
C GLU A 407 -42.04 -19.92 22.01
N ALA A 408 -42.54 -18.79 22.54
CA ALA A 408 -42.41 -17.48 21.90
C ALA A 408 -40.97 -16.92 21.93
N GLU A 409 -40.23 -17.12 23.03
CA GLU A 409 -38.81 -16.74 23.12
C GLU A 409 -37.95 -17.62 22.22
N ALA A 410 -38.22 -18.93 22.19
CA ALA A 410 -37.52 -19.87 21.32
C ALA A 410 -37.73 -19.55 19.83
N ASP A 411 -38.97 -19.28 19.41
CA ASP A 411 -39.30 -18.88 18.05
C ASP A 411 -38.62 -17.54 17.67
N LEU A 412 -38.68 -16.54 18.54
CA LEU A 412 -38.06 -15.23 18.31
C LEU A 412 -36.54 -15.34 18.10
N VAL A 413 -35.86 -16.13 18.94
CA VAL A 413 -34.41 -16.32 18.85
C VAL A 413 -34.03 -17.18 17.64
N TYR A 414 -34.83 -18.19 17.28
CA TYR A 414 -34.59 -18.98 16.07
C TYR A 414 -34.74 -18.12 14.80
N ASP A 415 -35.78 -17.29 14.73
CA ASP A 415 -36.00 -16.39 13.60
C ASP A 415 -34.88 -15.31 13.50
N MET A 416 -34.31 -14.88 14.63
CA MET A 416 -33.07 -14.09 14.65
C MET A 416 -31.88 -14.87 14.08
N ILE A 417 -31.63 -16.12 14.52
CA ILE A 417 -30.55 -16.96 13.99
C ILE A 417 -30.67 -17.13 12.47
N VAL A 418 -31.87 -17.44 11.95
CA VAL A 418 -32.13 -17.60 10.51
C VAL A 418 -31.89 -16.31 9.73
N LYS A 419 -32.24 -15.15 10.30
CA LYS A 419 -31.96 -13.84 9.70
C LYS A 419 -30.45 -13.58 9.60
N PHE A 420 -29.70 -13.81 10.67
CA PHE A 420 -28.28 -13.45 10.77
C PHE A 420 -27.28 -14.46 10.17
N ALA A 421 -27.61 -15.75 10.05
CA ALA A 421 -26.69 -16.78 9.55
C ALA A 421 -26.25 -16.63 8.07
N ASN A 422 -26.86 -15.71 7.32
CA ASN A 422 -26.39 -15.26 6.01
C ASN A 422 -25.09 -14.43 6.08
N TYR A 423 -24.84 -13.83 7.24
CA TYR A 423 -23.83 -12.79 7.46
C TYR A 423 -22.87 -13.13 8.59
N GLY A 424 -23.30 -13.98 9.54
CA GLY A 424 -22.52 -14.41 10.71
C GLY A 424 -21.11 -14.87 10.36
N PHE A 425 -20.11 -14.32 11.05
CA PHE A 425 -18.69 -14.48 10.74
C PHE A 425 -17.98 -15.42 11.73
N PRO A 426 -16.89 -16.13 11.36
CA PRO A 426 -16.11 -16.90 12.33
C PRO A 426 -15.33 -15.95 13.25
N ARG A 427 -15.66 -15.91 14.55
CA ARG A 427 -14.93 -15.14 15.58
C ARG A 427 -13.45 -15.55 15.62
N ALA A 428 -13.14 -16.84 15.48
CA ALA A 428 -11.74 -17.31 15.49
C ALA A 428 -10.88 -16.70 14.37
N HIS A 429 -11.43 -16.62 13.16
CA HIS A 429 -10.76 -15.99 12.02
C HIS A 429 -10.66 -14.47 12.18
N ALA A 430 -11.73 -13.84 12.68
CA ALA A 430 -11.79 -12.41 12.94
C ALA A 430 -10.82 -11.96 14.04
N ALA A 431 -10.66 -12.76 15.11
CA ALA A 431 -9.72 -12.50 16.18
C ALA A 431 -8.27 -12.58 15.69
N ALA A 432 -7.91 -13.63 14.95
CA ALA A 432 -6.55 -13.79 14.45
C ALA A 432 -6.13 -12.68 13.46
N TYR A 433 -7.02 -12.30 12.54
CA TYR A 433 -6.76 -11.16 11.65
C TYR A 433 -6.87 -9.81 12.39
N GLY A 434 -7.66 -9.73 13.46
CA GLY A 434 -7.69 -8.63 14.41
C GLY A 434 -6.36 -8.43 15.13
N VAL A 435 -5.63 -9.51 15.46
CA VAL A 435 -4.26 -9.42 16.01
C VAL A 435 -3.33 -8.74 15.02
N LEU A 436 -3.35 -9.10 13.73
CA LEU A 436 -2.54 -8.43 12.71
C LEU A 436 -2.96 -6.96 12.50
N ALA A 437 -4.25 -6.64 12.58
CA ALA A 437 -4.74 -5.26 12.54
C ALA A 437 -4.26 -4.44 13.75
N PHE A 438 -4.28 -5.01 14.96
CA PHE A 438 -3.76 -4.38 16.17
C PHE A 438 -2.23 -4.23 16.14
N GLN A 439 -1.48 -5.27 15.74
CA GLN A 439 -0.02 -5.21 15.63
C GLN A 439 0.44 -4.15 14.62
N THR A 440 -0.21 -4.05 13.45
CA THR A 440 0.10 -3.00 12.47
C THR A 440 -0.33 -1.61 12.94
N ALA A 441 -1.42 -1.49 13.69
CA ALA A 441 -1.82 -0.22 14.32
C ALA A 441 -0.82 0.21 15.41
N TYR A 442 -0.38 -0.71 16.27
CA TYR A 442 0.61 -0.46 17.32
C TYR A 442 1.96 -0.04 16.73
N LEU A 443 2.47 -0.76 15.71
CA LEU A 443 3.70 -0.38 15.01
C LEU A 443 3.59 1.01 14.36
N LYS A 444 2.42 1.39 13.82
CA LYS A 444 2.21 2.74 13.28
C LYS A 444 2.14 3.80 14.39
N ALA A 445 1.54 3.50 15.54
CA ALA A 445 1.41 4.45 16.65
C ALA A 445 2.74 4.70 17.38
N HIS A 446 3.52 3.65 17.66
CA HIS A 446 4.75 3.71 18.46
C HIS A 446 6.03 3.81 17.62
N TYR A 447 6.07 3.19 16.44
CA TYR A 447 7.25 3.14 15.57
C TYR A 447 6.97 3.69 14.14
N PRO A 448 6.35 4.88 14.00
CA PRO A 448 5.77 5.37 12.75
C PRO A 448 6.76 5.42 11.57
N ILE A 449 8.03 5.77 11.81
CA ILE A 449 9.04 5.90 10.74
C ILE A 449 9.39 4.52 10.16
N HIS A 450 9.71 3.54 11.01
CA HIS A 450 10.02 2.16 10.60
C HIS A 450 8.82 1.50 9.93
N PHE A 451 7.61 1.73 10.45
CA PHE A 451 6.38 1.20 9.88
C PHE A 451 6.08 1.81 8.52
N MET A 452 6.10 3.15 8.38
CA MET A 452 5.81 3.80 7.10
C MET A 452 6.89 3.52 6.04
N ALA A 453 8.17 3.40 6.42
CA ALA A 453 9.21 2.90 5.52
C ALA A 453 8.93 1.46 5.03
N SER A 454 8.38 0.61 5.90
CA SER A 454 8.01 -0.77 5.57
C SER A 454 6.79 -0.84 4.66
N MET A 455 5.81 0.05 4.87
CA MET A 455 4.65 0.22 4.00
C MET A 455 5.03 0.73 2.61
N LEU A 456 5.85 1.79 2.54
CA LEU A 456 6.38 2.34 1.28
C LEU A 456 7.18 1.29 0.51
N THR A 457 8.06 0.55 1.20
CA THR A 457 8.79 -0.59 0.63
C THR A 457 7.85 -1.66 0.06
N ALA A 458 6.81 -2.04 0.80
CA ALA A 458 5.87 -3.04 0.33
C ALA A 458 5.12 -2.61 -0.95
N VAL A 459 4.84 -1.31 -1.15
CA VAL A 459 4.06 -0.80 -2.29
C VAL A 459 4.90 -0.23 -3.44
N MET A 460 6.23 -0.42 -3.47
CA MET A 460 7.14 0.12 -4.50
C MET A 460 6.68 -0.12 -5.94
N GLY A 461 6.09 -1.29 -6.24
CA GLY A 461 5.53 -1.62 -7.56
C GLY A 461 4.25 -0.85 -7.96
N SER A 462 3.75 0.07 -7.14
CA SER A 462 2.55 0.86 -7.40
C SER A 462 2.76 2.34 -7.01
N HIS A 463 3.23 3.14 -7.97
CA HIS A 463 3.48 4.57 -7.81
C HIS A 463 2.32 5.34 -7.14
N ARG A 464 1.05 4.96 -7.41
CA ARG A 464 -0.10 5.58 -6.74
C ARG A 464 -0.11 5.31 -5.24
N LYS A 465 0.05 4.04 -4.80
CA LYS A 465 0.12 3.70 -3.38
C LYS A 465 1.37 4.27 -2.69
N VAL A 466 2.49 4.40 -3.40
CA VAL A 466 3.65 5.17 -2.90
C VAL A 466 3.24 6.63 -2.65
N ALA A 467 2.59 7.29 -3.61
CA ALA A 467 2.12 8.68 -3.44
C ALA A 467 1.13 8.83 -2.27
N GLU A 468 0.15 7.92 -2.16
CA GLU A 468 -0.82 7.87 -1.05
C GLU A 468 -0.11 7.81 0.32
N TYR A 469 0.89 6.93 0.48
CA TYR A 469 1.63 6.81 1.74
C TYR A 469 2.69 7.91 1.96
N VAL A 470 3.23 8.55 0.92
CA VAL A 470 4.11 9.73 1.08
C VAL A 470 3.33 10.94 1.58
N VAL A 471 2.10 11.16 1.11
CA VAL A 471 1.21 12.22 1.65
C VAL A 471 0.83 11.91 3.10
N GLU A 472 0.54 10.65 3.45
CA GLU A 472 0.34 10.25 4.85
C GLU A 472 1.60 10.49 5.71
N CYS A 473 2.80 10.23 5.19
CA CYS A 473 4.06 10.56 5.89
C CYS A 473 4.16 12.06 6.19
N ARG A 474 3.88 12.94 5.21
CA ARG A 474 3.85 14.40 5.43
C ARG A 474 2.83 14.79 6.50
N ARG A 475 1.62 14.22 6.47
CA ARG A 475 0.57 14.45 7.47
C ARG A 475 0.97 13.99 8.88
N MET A 476 1.80 12.94 8.97
CA MET A 476 2.44 12.46 10.21
C MET A 476 3.70 13.25 10.61
N ASN A 477 4.07 14.31 9.88
CA ASN A 477 5.31 15.09 10.03
C ASN A 477 6.61 14.27 9.82
N ILE A 478 6.55 13.23 8.98
CA ILE A 478 7.68 12.40 8.57
C ILE A 478 8.13 12.87 7.18
N ASN A 479 9.35 13.41 7.10
CA ASN A 479 9.93 13.83 5.82
C ASN A 479 10.32 12.60 4.99
N VAL A 480 9.90 12.54 3.73
CA VAL A 480 10.41 11.57 2.76
C VAL A 480 11.43 12.28 1.88
N LEU A 481 12.69 11.85 1.97
CA LEU A 481 13.84 12.45 1.29
C LEU A 481 14.00 11.85 -0.12
N PRO A 482 14.52 12.61 -1.11
CA PRO A 482 14.83 12.07 -2.43
C PRO A 482 15.77 10.88 -2.38
N PRO A 483 15.81 10.04 -3.45
CA PRO A 483 16.85 9.03 -3.58
C PRO A 483 18.23 9.70 -3.55
N ASP A 484 19.26 8.95 -3.21
CA ASP A 484 20.64 9.42 -3.15
C ASP A 484 21.61 8.26 -3.41
N VAL A 485 22.57 8.42 -4.32
CA VAL A 485 23.52 7.34 -4.67
C VAL A 485 24.45 6.95 -3.52
N ASN A 486 24.70 7.84 -2.55
CA ASN A 486 25.55 7.61 -1.40
C ASN A 486 24.77 7.08 -0.17
N GLU A 487 23.51 7.48 0.03
CA GLU A 487 22.72 7.10 1.20
C GLU A 487 21.62 6.05 0.95
N SER A 488 20.95 6.06 -0.21
CA SER A 488 19.78 5.18 -0.42
C SER A 488 20.15 3.69 -0.38
N GLY A 489 19.30 2.89 0.25
CA GLY A 489 19.24 1.45 0.01
C GLY A 489 18.49 1.12 -1.29
N ILE A 490 18.40 -0.17 -1.60
CA ILE A 490 17.53 -0.70 -2.67
C ILE A 490 16.06 -0.37 -2.34
N LEU A 491 15.67 -0.53 -1.07
CA LEU A 491 14.34 -0.34 -0.52
C LEU A 491 14.21 1.03 0.18
N PHE A 492 12.99 1.48 0.49
CA PHE A 492 12.80 2.68 1.31
C PHE A 492 13.41 2.44 2.71
N THR A 493 14.27 3.34 3.17
CA THR A 493 15.09 3.12 4.38
C THR A 493 14.76 4.19 5.43
N PRO A 494 14.51 3.82 6.71
CA PRO A 494 14.35 4.81 7.78
C PRO A 494 15.68 5.53 8.05
N VAL A 495 15.61 6.84 8.36
CA VAL A 495 16.77 7.68 8.71
C VAL A 495 16.45 8.40 10.01
N LEU A 496 16.90 7.85 11.13
CA LEU A 496 16.74 8.48 12.44
C LEU A 496 17.81 9.55 12.65
N ALA A 497 17.43 10.72 13.18
CA ALA A 497 18.42 11.74 13.53
C ALA A 497 19.18 11.31 14.80
N SER A 498 20.48 11.03 14.66
CA SER A 498 21.35 10.75 15.81
C SER A 498 21.38 11.94 16.78
N SER A 499 21.07 11.72 18.05
CA SER A 499 21.26 12.73 19.10
C SER A 499 22.73 13.15 19.15
N SER A 500 23.00 14.45 18.99
CA SER A 500 24.27 14.91 18.44
C SER A 500 25.43 14.93 19.45
N SER A 501 26.44 14.07 19.24
CA SER A 501 27.75 14.25 19.87
C SER A 501 28.37 15.54 19.29
N THR A 502 28.30 16.63 20.05
CA THR A 502 28.63 17.96 19.52
C THR A 502 30.15 18.15 19.39
N LYS A 503 30.72 17.80 18.24
CA LYS A 503 32.11 18.15 17.87
C LYS A 503 32.22 19.66 17.64
N THR A 504 32.35 20.42 18.72
CA THR A 504 32.74 21.84 18.69
C THR A 504 34.18 21.95 18.21
N GLY A 505 34.36 22.23 16.91
CA GLY A 505 35.67 22.50 16.34
C GLY A 505 36.29 23.77 16.93
N LYS A 506 37.21 23.61 17.88
CA LYS A 506 38.19 24.65 18.19
C LYS A 506 39.37 24.49 17.24
N ALA A 507 39.62 25.51 16.42
CA ALA A 507 40.85 25.60 15.67
C ALA A 507 42.05 25.70 16.63
N ALA A 508 43.13 25.00 16.30
CA ALA A 508 44.44 25.16 16.91
C ALA A 508 45.46 25.27 15.76
N GLU A 509 46.05 26.45 15.62
CA GLU A 509 47.08 26.71 14.62
C GLU A 509 48.33 25.87 14.94
N THR A 510 48.94 25.25 13.93
CA THR A 510 50.20 24.50 14.10
C THR A 510 51.27 25.14 13.24
N GLN A 511 52.14 25.95 13.86
CA GLN A 511 53.36 26.45 13.23
C GLN A 511 54.48 25.41 13.36
N HIS A 512 55.27 25.22 12.30
CA HIS A 512 56.47 24.39 12.34
C HIS A 512 57.61 25.07 13.13
N VAL A 513 58.17 24.36 14.10
CA VAL A 513 59.58 24.46 14.53
C VAL A 513 60.08 23.01 14.77
N ALA A 514 61.38 22.76 14.60
CA ALA A 514 62.02 21.44 14.68
C ALA A 514 62.92 21.31 15.93
N GLU A 515 63.80 20.28 15.94
CA GLU A 515 64.92 20.04 16.89
C GLU A 515 64.52 19.58 18.32
N GLU A 516 65.30 18.76 19.06
CA GLU A 516 66.19 17.61 18.71
C GLU A 516 66.57 16.80 19.99
N HIS A 517 66.90 15.50 19.84
CA HIS A 517 67.76 14.61 20.68
C HIS A 517 67.61 14.38 22.22
N GLY A 518 68.05 13.17 22.66
CA GLY A 518 68.36 12.73 24.05
C GLY A 518 67.27 11.86 24.72
N GLU A 519 67.31 10.52 24.78
CA GLU A 519 68.28 9.51 25.31
C GLU A 519 68.11 9.16 26.83
N ASP A 520 68.33 7.86 27.15
CA ASP A 520 68.25 7.15 28.44
C ASP A 520 66.90 7.12 29.23
N GLY A 521 66.42 5.98 29.78
CA GLY A 521 66.82 4.57 29.61
C GLY A 521 66.35 3.60 30.74
N ILE A 522 65.72 2.46 30.37
CA ILE A 522 65.60 1.17 31.14
C ILE A 522 64.78 1.21 32.47
N ALA A 523 63.85 0.30 32.83
CA ALA A 523 63.01 -0.77 32.22
C ALA A 523 61.82 -1.01 33.22
N GLY A 524 60.60 -1.43 32.89
CA GLY A 524 60.12 -2.68 32.24
C GLY A 524 59.23 -3.46 33.25
N PRO A 525 58.54 -4.57 32.91
CA PRO A 525 58.19 -5.12 31.60
C PRO A 525 56.71 -4.87 31.23
N THR A 526 56.36 -4.99 29.94
CA THR A 526 54.96 -4.95 29.47
C THR A 526 54.34 -6.35 29.54
N ILE A 527 53.12 -6.48 30.05
CA ILE A 527 52.30 -7.68 29.85
C ILE A 527 51.40 -7.43 28.65
N GLU A 528 51.62 -8.19 27.58
CA GLU A 528 50.69 -8.29 26.46
C GLU A 528 49.50 -9.17 26.87
N HIS A 529 48.28 -8.65 26.74
CA HIS A 529 47.10 -9.50 26.57
C HIS A 529 46.73 -9.46 25.09
N ALA A 530 47.25 -10.44 24.35
CA ALA A 530 46.90 -10.63 22.94
C ALA A 530 45.40 -10.96 22.80
N VAL A 531 44.78 -10.42 21.75
CA VAL A 531 43.45 -10.86 21.28
C VAL A 531 43.68 -11.89 20.19
N HIS A 532 43.32 -13.13 20.50
CA HIS A 532 43.15 -14.27 19.61
C HIS A 532 41.73 -14.82 19.87
N ASP A 533 41.03 -15.44 18.92
CA ASP A 533 41.08 -15.36 17.45
C ASP A 533 39.81 -16.06 16.93
N ASP A 534 39.41 -15.73 15.70
CA ASP A 534 38.45 -16.51 14.90
C ASP A 534 37.00 -16.69 15.45
N VAL A 535 35.99 -17.05 14.66
CA VAL A 535 35.98 -17.66 13.32
C VAL A 535 35.24 -16.81 12.29
N HIS A 536 35.94 -16.37 11.24
CA HIS A 536 35.31 -16.05 9.95
C HIS A 536 35.09 -17.34 9.14
N TYR A 537 33.90 -17.51 8.56
CA TYR A 537 33.67 -18.60 7.59
C TYR A 537 33.82 -18.10 6.15
N SER A 538 35.02 -18.21 5.60
CA SER A 538 35.31 -17.91 4.19
C SER A 538 35.00 -19.12 3.29
N GLY A 539 34.23 -18.92 2.21
CA GLY A 539 33.73 -20.01 1.37
C GLY A 539 33.68 -19.71 -0.13
N HIS A 540 34.66 -18.99 -0.68
CA HIS A 540 34.83 -18.92 -2.14
C HIS A 540 35.43 -20.24 -2.66
N ALA A 541 34.75 -20.89 -3.59
CA ALA A 541 35.30 -22.00 -4.36
C ALA A 541 35.79 -21.49 -5.73
N GLU A 542 36.99 -21.88 -6.14
CA GLU A 542 37.58 -21.48 -7.41
C GLU A 542 36.95 -22.23 -8.59
N TYR A 543 36.69 -21.53 -9.70
CA TYR A 543 36.28 -22.17 -10.96
C TYR A 543 37.51 -22.77 -11.66
N GLY A 544 37.68 -24.09 -11.57
CA GLY A 544 38.67 -24.82 -12.35
C GLY A 544 38.15 -25.15 -13.75
N GLU A 545 38.84 -24.67 -14.81
CA GLU A 545 38.55 -25.06 -16.19
C GLU A 545 38.99 -26.51 -16.48
N ALA A 546 38.09 -27.31 -17.05
CA ALA A 546 38.38 -28.63 -17.62
C ALA A 546 37.46 -28.87 -18.85
N PRO A 547 37.90 -29.67 -19.86
CA PRO A 547 37.44 -29.47 -21.23
C PRO A 547 36.16 -30.21 -21.65
N LEU A 548 35.56 -29.70 -22.73
CA LEU A 548 34.49 -30.32 -23.52
C LEU A 548 34.88 -31.71 -24.07
N PRO A 549 33.96 -32.69 -24.04
CA PRO A 549 33.95 -33.85 -24.93
C PRO A 549 32.85 -33.73 -26.00
N ASP A 550 33.11 -34.28 -27.20
CA ASP A 550 32.13 -34.39 -28.29
C ASP A 550 31.15 -35.57 -28.14
N ASP A 551 30.03 -35.48 -28.85
CA ASP A 551 28.94 -36.45 -29.00
C ASP A 551 29.10 -37.29 -30.31
N PRO A 552 28.41 -38.44 -30.56
CA PRO A 552 27.78 -39.45 -29.70
C PRO A 552 28.41 -40.87 -29.84
N GLY A 553 28.01 -41.83 -28.99
CA GLY A 553 28.28 -43.27 -29.16
C GLY A 553 27.22 -44.18 -28.50
N PRO A 554 26.79 -45.31 -29.12
CA PRO A 554 25.58 -46.03 -28.72
C PRO A 554 25.75 -47.16 -27.67
N ALA A 555 24.62 -47.62 -27.13
CA ALA A 555 24.48 -48.75 -26.19
C ALA A 555 24.88 -50.12 -26.80
N PRO A 556 25.26 -51.08 -25.94
CA PRO A 556 24.37 -52.20 -25.56
C PRO A 556 24.47 -52.54 -24.05
N ASP A 557 23.75 -53.49 -23.43
CA ASP A 557 22.43 -54.12 -23.61
C ASP A 557 22.10 -54.85 -22.27
N GLU A 558 21.02 -55.62 -22.21
CA GLU A 558 20.54 -56.47 -21.11
C GLU A 558 21.60 -57.44 -20.53
N ASP A 559 21.59 -57.69 -19.21
CA ASP A 559 21.13 -58.98 -18.64
C ASP A 559 20.94 -58.90 -17.10
N GLY A 560 20.34 -59.93 -16.48
CA GLY A 560 19.99 -60.00 -15.05
C GLY A 560 21.00 -60.69 -14.13
N GLY A 561 20.83 -60.55 -12.81
CA GLY A 561 21.72 -61.18 -11.81
C GLY A 561 21.14 -61.20 -10.39
N ALA A 562 20.79 -62.39 -9.89
CA ALA A 562 20.05 -62.60 -8.65
C ALA A 562 20.92 -62.92 -7.40
N TYR A 563 20.47 -62.42 -6.24
CA TYR A 563 20.46 -63.06 -4.90
C TYR A 563 21.72 -63.17 -3.98
N GLU A 564 21.40 -62.97 -2.68
CA GLU A 564 21.93 -63.62 -1.46
C GLU A 564 23.18 -63.12 -0.69
N TRP A 565 23.48 -63.82 0.43
CA TRP A 565 23.74 -63.24 1.78
C TRP A 565 24.92 -63.93 2.53
N GLN A 566 25.17 -63.51 3.80
CA GLN A 566 26.16 -64.05 4.80
C GLN A 566 27.59 -63.47 4.64
N ALA A 567 28.31 -62.99 5.67
CA ALA A 567 28.68 -63.51 7.02
C ALA A 567 29.73 -64.64 6.95
N GLU A 568 30.78 -64.75 7.78
CA GLU A 568 31.19 -64.10 9.06
C GLU A 568 32.72 -63.79 9.08
N THR A 569 33.29 -63.29 10.20
CA THR A 569 34.48 -63.82 10.95
C THR A 569 35.14 -62.72 11.84
N THR A 570 35.95 -63.10 12.84
CA THR A 570 36.16 -62.39 14.12
C THR A 570 37.62 -62.14 14.56
N MET A 571 37.81 -61.11 15.40
CA MET A 571 38.94 -60.84 16.32
C MET A 571 40.33 -60.54 15.68
N PRO A 572 41.24 -59.81 16.40
CA PRO A 572 41.98 -60.34 17.55
C PRO A 572 41.77 -59.60 18.89
N GLU A 573 42.20 -60.24 19.98
CA GLU A 573 42.17 -59.76 21.37
C GLU A 573 43.51 -59.14 21.85
N HIS A 574 43.54 -58.78 23.15
CA HIS A 574 44.68 -58.52 24.08
C HIS A 574 45.10 -57.04 24.27
N SER A 575 45.49 -56.56 25.47
CA SER A 575 45.46 -57.17 26.82
C SER A 575 45.65 -56.16 27.98
N GLU A 576 45.00 -56.45 29.12
CA GLU A 576 45.45 -56.27 30.51
C GLU A 576 45.93 -54.89 31.06
N ASP A 577 45.00 -54.26 31.79
CA ASP A 577 45.00 -54.13 33.27
C ASP A 577 46.11 -53.36 34.04
N ARG A 578 45.67 -52.50 34.99
CA ARG A 578 46.43 -52.06 36.18
C ARG A 578 45.60 -51.22 37.17
N THR A 579 45.41 -51.77 38.39
CA THR A 579 45.41 -51.10 39.73
C THR A 579 44.67 -49.75 39.93
N GLY A 580 43.84 -49.53 40.96
CA GLY A 580 43.46 -50.36 42.12
C GLY A 580 43.52 -49.58 43.45
N SER A 581 42.39 -49.45 44.17
CA SER A 581 42.19 -48.73 45.46
C SER A 581 42.42 -47.20 45.44
N GLY A 582 41.88 -46.38 46.36
CA GLY A 582 40.83 -46.65 47.37
C GLY A 582 40.90 -45.76 48.62
N VAL A 583 39.73 -45.31 49.12
CA VAL A 583 39.43 -44.83 50.48
C VAL A 583 40.11 -43.53 51.00
N MET A 584 39.30 -42.49 51.25
CA MET A 584 39.08 -41.93 52.60
C MET A 584 37.89 -40.96 52.69
N THR A 585 37.38 -40.72 53.90
CA THR A 585 36.06 -40.09 54.14
C THR A 585 36.00 -39.36 55.50
N VAL A 586 35.11 -38.36 55.62
CA VAL A 586 34.56 -37.72 56.85
C VAL A 586 35.43 -36.77 57.68
N SER A 587 34.97 -35.52 57.79
CA SER A 587 34.79 -34.72 59.04
C SER A 587 33.88 -33.52 58.72
N LYS A 588 32.61 -33.43 59.15
CA LYS A 588 32.07 -32.97 60.46
C LYS A 588 32.50 -31.51 60.80
N VAL A 589 31.65 -30.57 61.24
CA VAL A 589 30.51 -30.55 62.20
C VAL A 589 29.49 -29.44 61.77
N GLU A 590 28.16 -29.64 61.62
CA GLU A 590 27.05 -29.69 62.63
C GLU A 590 26.78 -28.33 63.37
N ARG A 591 25.62 -27.64 63.27
CA ARG A 591 24.38 -27.66 64.14
C ARG A 591 23.57 -26.34 63.92
N LEU A 592 22.31 -26.09 64.33
CA LEU A 592 21.30 -26.76 65.22
C LEU A 592 19.83 -26.33 64.86
N HIS A 593 18.82 -26.77 65.64
CA HIS A 593 17.35 -26.56 65.51
C HIS A 593 16.87 -25.10 65.79
N GLY A 594 15.60 -24.67 65.55
CA GLY A 594 14.40 -25.28 64.93
C GLY A 594 13.05 -24.70 65.45
N THR A 595 11.90 -25.31 65.07
CA THR A 595 10.52 -25.22 65.65
C THR A 595 9.71 -23.89 65.67
N GLY A 596 8.38 -24.01 65.44
CA GLY A 596 7.31 -22.97 65.50
C GLY A 596 6.41 -23.04 64.23
N GLU A 597 5.08 -23.20 64.22
CA GLU A 597 3.96 -22.53 64.96
C GLU A 597 3.84 -21.03 64.61
N GLU A 598 2.66 -20.40 64.46
CA GLU A 598 1.27 -20.76 64.08
C GLU A 598 0.48 -19.42 63.97
N GLU A 599 -0.64 -19.34 63.22
CA GLU A 599 -1.63 -18.21 63.25
C GLU A 599 -1.05 -16.78 62.95
N SER A 600 -1.78 -15.64 62.92
CA SER A 600 -3.17 -15.22 62.61
C SER A 600 -3.06 -13.81 61.98
N SER A 601 -3.66 -13.48 60.83
CA SER A 601 -5.06 -13.01 60.63
C SER A 601 -5.46 -11.71 61.38
N LEU A 602 -6.32 -10.90 60.72
CA LEU A 602 -6.95 -9.63 61.17
C LEU A 602 -5.99 -8.41 61.29
N ALA A 603 -6.19 -7.22 60.68
CA ALA A 603 -7.37 -6.43 60.23
C ALA A 603 -7.93 -5.45 61.27
N GLU A 604 -8.59 -4.38 60.76
CA GLU A 604 -9.24 -3.27 61.47
C GLU A 604 -8.32 -2.28 62.25
N GLU A 605 -8.67 -1.01 62.47
CA GLU A 605 -9.40 -0.02 61.65
C GLU A 605 -9.23 1.40 62.28
N ARG A 606 -9.68 2.46 61.58
CA ARG A 606 -9.86 3.87 62.04
C ARG A 606 -8.57 4.70 62.24
N GLY A 607 -8.54 6.00 61.93
CA GLY A 607 -9.53 6.81 61.20
C GLY A 607 -9.67 8.24 61.72
N MET A 608 -9.41 9.22 60.84
CA MET A 608 -9.75 10.66 60.97
C MET A 608 -9.05 11.46 62.09
N SER A 609 -8.79 12.77 61.98
CA SER A 609 -8.65 13.69 60.82
C SER A 609 -8.17 15.06 61.35
N ALA A 610 -7.17 15.72 60.73
CA ALA A 610 -6.97 17.17 60.88
C ALA A 610 -6.03 17.81 59.82
N VAL A 611 -6.64 18.60 58.91
CA VAL A 611 -6.22 19.97 58.53
C VAL A 611 -4.91 20.22 57.74
N GLN A 612 -5.12 20.76 56.53
CA GLN A 612 -4.27 21.62 55.69
C GLN A 612 -3.09 21.03 54.90
N ALA A 613 -3.16 21.25 53.58
CA ALA A 613 -2.12 21.00 52.60
C ALA A 613 -1.31 22.28 52.31
N GLN A 614 -0.09 22.10 51.79
CA GLN A 614 0.61 23.07 50.94
C GLN A 614 1.34 22.31 49.82
N ASP A 615 1.61 23.01 48.72
CA ASP A 615 1.96 22.43 47.42
C ASP A 615 3.22 21.56 47.37
N GLY A 616 3.24 20.64 46.40
CA GLY A 616 4.34 19.72 46.11
C GLY A 616 4.09 18.89 44.84
N SER A 617 3.72 19.55 43.74
CA SER A 617 3.43 18.89 42.45
C SER A 617 4.68 18.21 41.88
N LEU A 618 4.60 16.88 41.70
CA LEU A 618 5.55 16.10 40.91
C LEU A 618 4.86 15.60 39.64
N ASP A 619 4.93 16.41 38.58
CA ASP A 619 4.40 16.06 37.27
C ASP A 619 5.19 14.90 36.66
N GLN A 620 4.66 13.68 36.78
CA GLN A 620 5.11 12.54 35.97
C GLN A 620 4.50 12.60 34.57
N ASN A 621 4.81 13.67 33.85
CA ASN A 621 4.45 13.83 32.44
C ASN A 621 5.69 13.49 31.59
N SER A 622 5.99 12.19 31.48
CA SER A 622 7.09 11.69 30.66
C SER A 622 6.71 11.78 29.17
N ASP A 623 6.91 12.96 28.60
CA ASP A 623 6.74 13.23 27.17
C ASP A 623 7.70 12.31 26.38
N ALA A 624 7.15 11.23 25.83
CA ALA A 624 7.90 10.19 25.14
C ALA A 624 8.47 10.78 23.85
N GLY A 625 9.76 11.13 23.88
CA GLY A 625 10.42 11.92 22.85
C GLY A 625 10.24 11.34 21.46
N LYS A 626 9.33 11.93 20.67
CA LYS A 626 9.07 11.56 19.27
C LYS A 626 10.38 11.57 18.50
N ALA A 627 10.84 10.39 18.07
CA ALA A 627 12.07 10.25 17.32
C ALA A 627 11.99 11.07 16.03
N THR A 628 12.69 12.20 15.97
CA THR A 628 12.76 13.03 14.77
C THR A 628 13.59 12.30 13.73
N GLY A 629 12.96 11.97 12.61
CA GLY A 629 13.62 11.25 11.53
C GLY A 629 12.84 11.35 10.22
N ALA A 630 13.41 10.73 9.20
CA ALA A 630 12.95 10.80 7.83
C ALA A 630 12.93 9.39 7.21
N ILE A 631 12.46 9.29 5.97
CA ILE A 631 12.51 8.07 5.16
C ILE A 631 13.24 8.40 3.86
N ARG A 632 14.34 7.71 3.57
CA ARG A 632 15.12 7.87 2.33
C ARG A 632 14.48 7.01 1.22
N PHE A 633 14.25 7.61 0.04
CA PHE A 633 13.66 6.91 -1.10
C PHE A 633 14.54 5.72 -1.53
N GLY A 634 13.93 4.55 -1.76
CA GLY A 634 14.65 3.36 -2.25
C GLY A 634 14.95 3.44 -3.74
N LEU A 635 16.16 3.04 -4.15
CA LEU A 635 16.57 3.07 -5.56
C LEU A 635 15.64 2.24 -6.47
N ALA A 636 15.02 1.17 -5.96
CA ALA A 636 14.14 0.29 -6.73
C ALA A 636 12.77 0.92 -7.08
N ALA A 637 12.43 2.06 -6.48
CA ALA A 637 11.22 2.82 -6.82
C ALA A 637 11.48 3.89 -7.89
N VAL A 638 12.74 4.05 -8.35
CA VAL A 638 13.09 4.94 -9.45
C VAL A 638 12.90 4.22 -10.79
N LYS A 639 12.03 4.77 -11.64
CA LYS A 639 11.71 4.24 -12.97
C LYS A 639 12.97 4.09 -13.84
N ASN A 640 13.00 3.03 -14.65
CA ASN A 640 14.12 2.60 -15.50
C ASN A 640 15.36 2.02 -14.77
N VAL A 641 15.41 2.00 -13.43
CA VAL A 641 16.51 1.37 -12.68
C VAL A 641 16.23 -0.13 -12.52
N GLY A 642 17.20 -0.99 -12.84
CA GLY A 642 17.09 -2.46 -12.75
C GLY A 642 17.86 -3.06 -11.57
N THR A 643 17.51 -4.27 -11.14
CA THR A 643 18.07 -4.92 -9.94
C THR A 643 19.60 -4.98 -9.95
N GLN A 644 20.18 -5.52 -11.01
CA GLN A 644 21.64 -5.62 -11.20
C GLN A 644 22.35 -4.24 -11.18
N ALA A 645 21.67 -3.18 -11.62
CA ALA A 645 22.22 -1.83 -11.60
C ALA A 645 22.35 -1.33 -10.16
N MET A 646 21.35 -1.60 -9.33
CA MET A 646 21.38 -1.26 -7.90
C MET A 646 22.40 -2.10 -7.14
N GLU A 647 22.47 -3.40 -7.42
CA GLU A 647 23.50 -4.30 -6.86
C GLU A 647 24.91 -3.78 -7.17
N SER A 648 25.20 -3.42 -8.42
CA SER A 648 26.50 -2.84 -8.80
C SER A 648 26.80 -1.52 -8.08
N ILE A 649 25.83 -0.61 -7.97
CA ILE A 649 25.98 0.66 -7.23
C ILE A 649 26.24 0.39 -5.74
N MET A 650 25.48 -0.50 -5.12
CA MET A 650 25.59 -0.83 -3.69
C MET A 650 26.93 -1.49 -3.35
N ILE A 651 27.40 -2.44 -4.17
CA ILE A 651 28.70 -3.12 -3.98
C ILE A 651 29.84 -2.11 -4.12
N VAL A 652 29.87 -1.33 -5.20
CA VAL A 652 30.92 -0.34 -5.44
C VAL A 652 30.96 0.73 -4.33
N ARG A 653 29.80 1.14 -3.82
CA ARG A 653 29.72 2.12 -2.73
C ARG A 653 30.37 1.64 -1.42
N GLN A 654 30.41 0.34 -1.15
CA GLN A 654 31.01 -0.20 0.08
C GLN A 654 32.53 0.08 0.17
N GLU A 655 33.22 0.26 -0.96
CA GLU A 655 34.63 0.67 -0.98
C GLU A 655 34.81 2.08 -0.40
N ARG A 656 33.95 3.01 -0.84
CA ARG A 656 33.86 4.42 -0.46
C ARG A 656 32.69 5.11 -1.19
N PRO A 657 32.14 6.21 -0.66
CA PRO A 657 31.19 7.08 -1.37
C PRO A 657 31.68 7.54 -2.75
N PHE A 658 30.75 8.03 -3.57
CA PHE A 658 31.00 8.68 -4.85
C PHE A 658 31.17 10.19 -4.64
N ASP A 659 32.28 10.76 -5.15
CA ASP A 659 32.57 12.20 -5.02
C ASP A 659 32.00 13.04 -6.18
N SER A 660 31.75 12.41 -7.33
CA SER A 660 31.31 13.08 -8.57
C SER A 660 30.66 12.10 -9.55
N LEU A 661 29.96 12.63 -10.56
CA LEU A 661 29.41 11.83 -11.66
C LEU A 661 30.50 11.07 -12.43
N LEU A 662 31.69 11.66 -12.58
CA LEU A 662 32.84 11.00 -13.21
C LEU A 662 33.40 9.85 -12.37
N ASP A 663 33.43 9.98 -11.04
CA ASP A 663 33.81 8.88 -10.15
C ASP A 663 32.82 7.70 -10.24
N PHE A 664 31.53 8.00 -10.20
CA PHE A 664 30.45 7.03 -10.40
C PHE A 664 30.58 6.30 -11.74
N CYS A 665 30.68 7.02 -12.86
CA CYS A 665 30.82 6.44 -14.19
C CYS A 665 32.12 5.64 -14.38
N ARG A 666 33.19 5.93 -13.64
CA ARG A 666 34.43 5.13 -13.65
C ARG A 666 34.30 3.79 -12.94
N ARG A 667 33.58 3.74 -11.82
CA ARG A 667 33.58 2.59 -10.89
C ARG A 667 32.42 1.60 -11.12
N VAL A 668 31.21 2.09 -11.41
CA VAL A 668 29.99 1.26 -11.57
C VAL A 668 29.93 0.62 -12.97
N ASP A 669 29.44 -0.62 -13.15
CA ASP A 669 29.44 -1.23 -14.50
C ASP A 669 28.43 -0.58 -15.46
N LEU A 670 28.94 0.16 -16.44
CA LEU A 670 28.17 0.86 -17.48
C LEU A 670 27.43 -0.08 -18.45
N ARG A 671 27.77 -1.38 -18.47
CA ARG A 671 26.98 -2.40 -19.20
C ARG A 671 25.60 -2.59 -18.57
N VAL A 672 25.53 -2.45 -17.25
CA VAL A 672 24.31 -2.63 -16.44
C VAL A 672 23.68 -1.26 -16.15
N CYS A 673 24.46 -0.35 -15.58
CA CYS A 673 24.15 1.07 -15.40
C CYS A 673 24.35 1.87 -16.70
N ASN A 674 23.60 1.50 -17.74
CA ASN A 674 23.61 2.18 -19.02
C ASN A 674 23.15 3.66 -18.89
N LYS A 675 23.44 4.49 -19.90
CA LYS A 675 23.12 5.93 -19.92
C LYS A 675 21.72 6.27 -19.39
N ARG A 676 20.67 5.54 -19.83
CA ARG A 676 19.27 5.80 -19.43
C ARG A 676 19.01 5.58 -17.93
N VAL A 677 19.73 4.65 -17.29
CA VAL A 677 19.69 4.46 -15.84
C VAL A 677 20.25 5.71 -15.15
N ILE A 678 21.39 6.21 -15.64
CA ILE A 678 22.06 7.39 -15.06
C ILE A 678 21.24 8.68 -15.31
N GLU A 679 20.68 8.88 -16.51
CA GLU A 679 19.72 9.96 -16.81
C GLU A 679 18.55 9.96 -15.82
N SER A 680 17.95 8.78 -15.59
CA SER A 680 16.81 8.62 -14.69
C SER A 680 17.18 8.91 -13.24
N LEU A 681 18.34 8.45 -12.78
CA LEU A 681 18.86 8.74 -11.44
C LEU A 681 19.17 10.23 -11.23
N ILE A 682 19.82 10.90 -12.20
CA ILE A 682 20.10 12.34 -12.15
C ILE A 682 18.78 13.14 -12.08
N GLN A 683 17.83 12.85 -12.98
CA GLN A 683 16.57 13.57 -13.05
C GLN A 683 15.68 13.32 -11.81
N ALA A 684 15.74 12.12 -11.23
CA ALA A 684 15.08 11.75 -9.96
C ALA A 684 15.70 12.39 -8.71
N GLY A 685 16.89 13.00 -8.82
CA GLY A 685 17.60 13.65 -7.70
C GLY A 685 18.60 12.77 -6.95
N ALA A 686 18.88 11.54 -7.42
CA ALA A 686 19.84 10.64 -6.78
C ALA A 686 21.29 11.16 -6.76
N PHE A 687 21.57 12.22 -7.53
CA PHE A 687 22.87 12.88 -7.59
C PHE A 687 22.88 14.30 -6.97
N ASP A 688 21.80 14.75 -6.31
CA ASP A 688 21.66 16.12 -5.79
C ASP A 688 22.67 16.48 -4.67
N THR A 689 23.33 15.48 -4.08
CA THR A 689 24.43 15.67 -3.09
C THR A 689 25.82 15.77 -3.73
N LEU A 690 25.98 15.45 -5.02
CA LEU A 690 27.24 15.57 -5.73
C LEU A 690 27.43 16.99 -6.29
N PRO A 691 28.66 17.41 -6.67
CA PRO A 691 28.88 18.74 -7.22
C PRO A 691 28.14 18.96 -8.55
N GLY A 692 27.48 20.12 -8.68
CA GLY A 692 26.67 20.53 -9.84
C GLY A 692 25.18 20.20 -9.68
N HIS A 693 24.30 20.91 -10.41
CA HIS A 693 22.85 20.68 -10.33
C HIS A 693 22.34 19.74 -11.45
N ARG A 694 21.18 19.09 -11.25
CA ARG A 694 20.59 18.08 -12.18
C ARG A 694 20.74 18.42 -13.68
N ALA A 695 20.47 19.66 -14.07
CA ALA A 695 20.60 20.09 -15.47
C ALA A 695 22.06 20.06 -15.99
N GLN A 696 23.06 20.47 -15.20
CA GLN A 696 24.49 20.37 -15.54
C GLN A 696 24.92 18.91 -15.66
N LEU A 697 24.57 18.09 -14.66
CA LEU A 697 24.88 16.67 -14.61
C LEU A 697 24.31 15.92 -15.82
N LEU A 698 23.10 16.26 -16.25
CA LEU A 698 22.49 15.70 -17.45
C LEU A 698 23.18 16.19 -18.75
N ALA A 699 23.58 17.46 -18.81
CA ALA A 699 24.25 18.04 -19.98
C ALA A 699 25.68 17.49 -20.20
N MET A 700 26.43 17.24 -19.12
CA MET A 700 27.78 16.67 -19.18
C MET A 700 27.81 15.13 -19.27
N LEU A 701 26.65 14.46 -19.23
CA LEU A 701 26.57 13.00 -19.05
C LEU A 701 27.23 12.21 -20.20
N ASP A 702 27.02 12.61 -21.45
CA ASP A 702 27.61 11.92 -22.61
C ASP A 702 29.13 11.96 -22.58
N GLU A 703 29.71 13.15 -22.42
CA GLU A 703 31.16 13.36 -22.27
C GLU A 703 31.74 12.61 -21.06
N THR A 704 30.99 12.57 -19.95
CA THR A 704 31.40 11.84 -18.73
C THR A 704 31.42 10.32 -18.94
N VAL A 705 30.45 9.77 -19.68
CA VAL A 705 30.41 8.34 -20.02
C VAL A 705 31.49 7.99 -21.05
N GLU A 706 31.72 8.82 -22.06
CA GLU A 706 32.81 8.61 -23.04
C GLU A 706 34.19 8.68 -22.37
N ALA A 707 34.43 9.66 -21.49
CA ALA A 707 35.66 9.77 -20.71
C ALA A 707 35.89 8.57 -19.78
N ALA A 708 34.83 8.07 -19.12
CA ALA A 708 34.92 6.89 -18.27
C ALA A 708 35.20 5.60 -19.05
N LEU A 709 34.60 5.43 -20.24
CA LEU A 709 34.88 4.30 -21.13
C LEU A 709 36.30 4.36 -21.70
N LYS A 710 36.76 5.53 -22.13
CA LYS A 710 38.14 5.75 -22.61
C LYS A 710 39.16 5.46 -21.50
N TRP A 711 38.91 5.92 -20.28
CA TRP A 711 39.74 5.64 -19.10
C TRP A 711 39.83 4.14 -18.77
N ARG A 712 38.71 3.39 -18.85
CA ARG A 712 38.76 1.92 -18.66
C ARG A 712 39.57 1.24 -19.74
N LYS A 713 39.34 1.59 -21.01
CA LYS A 713 40.09 1.02 -22.12
C LYS A 713 41.59 1.29 -21.99
N GLU A 714 41.97 2.53 -21.68
CA GLU A 714 43.37 2.87 -21.41
C GLU A 714 43.94 2.10 -20.22
N ARG A 715 43.15 1.84 -19.16
CA ARG A 715 43.58 1.02 -18.02
C ARG A 715 43.75 -0.46 -18.39
N GLU A 716 42.88 -1.03 -19.23
CA GLU A 716 43.01 -2.39 -19.78
C GLU A 716 44.23 -2.50 -20.72
N ASP A 717 44.39 -1.54 -21.64
CA ASP A 717 45.53 -1.45 -22.56
C ASP A 717 46.87 -1.24 -21.80
N LEU A 718 46.89 -0.42 -20.73
CA LEU A 718 48.07 -0.19 -19.87
C LEU A 718 48.41 -1.37 -18.95
N GLN A 719 47.44 -2.23 -18.59
CA GLN A 719 47.73 -3.45 -17.84
C GLN A 719 48.56 -4.47 -18.67
N ILE A 720 48.64 -4.27 -19.99
CA ILE A 720 49.51 -5.02 -20.91
C ILE A 720 50.88 -4.34 -21.07
N GLN A 721 51.00 -3.04 -20.79
CA GLN A 721 52.24 -2.25 -20.95
C GLN A 721 52.87 -1.88 -19.61
N LEU A 722 53.53 -2.86 -19.00
CA LEU A 722 54.52 -2.58 -17.96
C LEU A 722 55.74 -1.88 -18.60
N PHE A 723 56.11 -0.71 -18.07
CA PHE A 723 57.28 0.16 -18.33
C PHE A 723 57.05 1.51 -19.05
N ASP A 724 57.49 2.55 -18.34
CA ASP A 724 57.76 3.95 -18.71
C ASP A 724 56.61 4.93 -19.05
N PHE A 725 56.80 6.17 -18.56
CA PHE A 725 55.95 7.37 -18.69
C PHE A 725 54.50 7.28 -18.20
N VAL A 726 54.31 7.53 -16.90
CA VAL A 726 53.00 7.95 -16.35
C VAL A 726 52.79 9.45 -16.60
N GLU A 727 52.31 9.81 -17.79
CA GLU A 727 51.50 11.02 -17.91
C GLU A 727 50.11 10.70 -17.33
N THR A 728 49.79 11.20 -16.13
CA THR A 728 48.40 11.21 -15.67
C THR A 728 47.61 12.19 -16.54
N PRO A 729 46.69 11.73 -17.41
CA PRO A 729 45.95 12.66 -18.25
C PRO A 729 45.02 13.46 -17.34
N ASN A 730 44.91 14.78 -17.55
CA ASN A 730 43.90 15.52 -16.82
C ASN A 730 42.53 15.21 -17.44
N TRP A 731 41.63 14.71 -16.61
CA TRP A 731 40.27 14.28 -16.98
C TRP A 731 39.21 15.14 -16.28
N GLU A 732 39.55 16.35 -15.85
CA GLU A 732 38.59 17.32 -15.36
C GLU A 732 37.61 17.70 -16.48
N ILE A 733 36.32 17.45 -16.26
CA ILE A 733 35.23 17.85 -17.15
C ILE A 733 34.66 19.14 -16.60
N GLU A 734 34.65 20.20 -17.40
CA GLU A 734 34.12 21.51 -16.98
C GLU A 734 32.60 21.46 -16.83
N TYR A 735 32.08 22.03 -15.73
CA TYR A 735 30.64 22.11 -15.49
C TYR A 735 30.02 23.22 -16.36
N PRO A 736 29.04 22.90 -17.23
CA PRO A 736 28.51 23.89 -18.17
C PRO A 736 27.74 25.02 -17.47
N GLU A 737 27.92 26.25 -17.95
CA GLU A 737 27.15 27.42 -17.48
C GLU A 737 25.72 27.41 -18.05
N ILE A 738 24.85 26.60 -17.44
CA ILE A 738 23.42 26.54 -17.75
C ILE A 738 22.59 26.72 -16.46
N PRO A 739 21.39 27.33 -16.54
CA PRO A 739 20.55 27.51 -15.35
C PRO A 739 20.02 26.18 -14.79
N PRO A 740 19.74 26.10 -13.48
CA PRO A 740 19.01 24.98 -12.90
C PRO A 740 17.56 24.95 -13.42
N TYR A 741 16.92 23.77 -13.31
CA TYR A 741 15.50 23.61 -13.62
C TYR A 741 14.63 24.52 -12.75
N SER A 742 13.50 25.00 -13.29
CA SER A 742 12.47 25.61 -12.46
C SER A 742 11.82 24.55 -11.57
N GLY A 743 11.29 24.93 -10.40
CA GLY A 743 10.59 23.99 -9.52
C GLY A 743 9.48 23.22 -10.24
N SER A 744 8.74 23.89 -11.13
CA SER A 744 7.75 23.25 -12.01
C SER A 744 8.31 22.18 -12.96
N GLN A 745 9.53 22.35 -13.48
CA GLN A 745 10.21 21.32 -14.29
C GLN A 745 10.73 20.17 -13.42
N GLN A 746 11.29 20.48 -12.25
CA GLN A 746 11.74 19.47 -11.29
C GLN A 746 10.58 18.58 -10.83
N LEU A 747 9.42 19.16 -10.53
CA LEU A 747 8.21 18.43 -10.17
C LEU A 747 7.69 17.56 -11.33
N GLU A 748 7.75 18.04 -12.58
CA GLU A 748 7.38 17.26 -13.76
C GLU A 748 8.29 16.02 -13.93
N LEU A 749 9.60 16.15 -13.67
CA LEU A 749 10.57 15.04 -13.64
C LEU A 749 10.34 14.06 -12.47
N GLU A 750 10.09 14.56 -11.26
CA GLU A 750 9.77 13.72 -10.09
C GLU A 750 8.48 12.90 -10.33
N ARG A 751 7.44 13.53 -10.87
CA ARG A 751 6.18 12.85 -11.26
C ARG A 751 6.40 11.81 -12.36
N GLU A 752 7.31 12.03 -13.31
CA GLU A 752 7.60 11.05 -14.36
C GLU A 752 8.39 9.84 -13.86
N LEU A 753 9.35 10.03 -12.94
CA LEU A 753 10.38 9.04 -12.59
C LEU A 753 10.19 8.38 -11.22
N LEU A 754 9.69 9.12 -10.23
CA LEU A 754 9.28 8.60 -8.91
C LEU A 754 7.79 8.24 -8.91
N GLY A 755 7.00 8.86 -9.80
CA GLY A 755 5.54 8.72 -9.89
C GLY A 755 4.76 9.72 -9.04
N LEU A 756 5.45 10.57 -8.27
CA LEU A 756 4.86 11.52 -7.32
C LEU A 756 5.68 12.80 -7.21
N TYR A 757 5.05 13.87 -6.72
CA TYR A 757 5.72 15.12 -6.39
C TYR A 757 6.36 15.00 -5.00
N LEU A 758 7.69 14.89 -4.93
CA LEU A 758 8.40 14.68 -3.66
C LEU A 758 8.80 16.00 -3.01
N SER A 759 9.21 16.99 -3.81
CA SER A 759 9.59 18.35 -3.38
C SER A 759 8.40 19.28 -3.08
N GLY A 760 7.20 18.72 -2.86
CA GLY A 760 5.95 19.44 -2.58
C GLY A 760 5.05 19.65 -3.82
N HIS A 761 3.79 19.98 -3.58
CA HIS A 761 2.81 20.32 -4.61
C HIS A 761 2.20 21.71 -4.37
N PRO A 762 1.80 22.50 -5.37
CA PRO A 762 1.21 23.84 -5.15
C PRO A 762 -0.13 23.87 -4.39
N LEU A 763 -0.72 22.71 -4.05
CA LEU A 763 -1.85 22.62 -3.11
C LEU A 763 -1.41 22.54 -1.63
N ASP A 764 -0.15 22.22 -1.35
CA ASP A 764 0.33 21.98 0.01
C ASP A 764 0.24 23.29 0.85
N ASP A 765 0.39 24.46 0.21
CA ASP A 765 0.12 25.81 0.77
C ASP A 765 -1.34 26.00 1.27
N TYR A 766 -2.26 25.10 0.92
CA TYR A 766 -3.70 25.17 1.21
C TYR A 766 -4.21 23.94 1.98
N GLU A 767 -3.36 22.96 2.33
CA GLU A 767 -3.77 21.67 2.89
C GLU A 767 -4.63 21.83 4.17
N ASP A 768 -4.21 22.68 5.11
CA ASP A 768 -4.96 23.02 6.34
C ASP A 768 -6.39 23.49 6.03
N VAL A 769 -6.58 24.23 4.93
CA VAL A 769 -7.87 24.79 4.50
C VAL A 769 -8.73 23.72 3.82
N LEU A 770 -8.11 22.77 3.11
CA LEU A 770 -8.78 21.63 2.50
C LEU A 770 -9.28 20.65 3.56
N GLU A 771 -8.46 20.31 4.56
CA GLU A 771 -8.85 19.42 5.66
C GLU A 771 -9.90 20.06 6.58
N SER A 772 -9.67 21.29 7.06
CA SER A 772 -10.58 21.95 8.01
C SER A 772 -11.97 22.27 7.45
N SER A 773 -12.10 22.33 6.11
CA SER A 773 -13.38 22.55 5.44
C SER A 773 -14.09 21.25 5.03
N GLY A 774 -13.41 20.10 5.02
CA GLY A 774 -14.00 18.83 4.59
C GLY A 774 -14.22 18.75 3.07
N ALA A 775 -13.23 19.21 2.30
CA ALA A 775 -13.14 18.99 0.87
C ALA A 775 -12.90 17.51 0.53
N ASP A 776 -13.40 17.05 -0.61
CA ASP A 776 -13.25 15.66 -1.05
C ASP A 776 -11.94 15.50 -1.84
N ARG A 777 -10.95 14.74 -1.33
CA ARG A 777 -9.70 14.44 -2.04
C ARG A 777 -9.99 13.64 -3.32
N ILE A 778 -9.28 13.90 -4.43
CA ILE A 778 -9.59 13.29 -5.74
C ILE A 778 -9.48 11.77 -5.65
N MET A 779 -8.49 11.25 -4.92
CA MET A 779 -8.32 9.82 -4.64
C MET A 779 -9.53 9.12 -4.00
N GLU A 780 -10.30 9.79 -3.12
CA GLU A 780 -11.43 9.16 -2.42
C GLU A 780 -12.67 9.05 -3.32
N LEU A 781 -12.71 9.80 -4.42
CA LEU A 781 -13.78 9.74 -5.40
C LEU A 781 -13.71 8.47 -6.27
N THR A 782 -12.56 7.78 -6.30
CA THR A 782 -12.42 6.43 -6.88
C THR A 782 -13.27 5.38 -6.14
N GLU A 783 -13.55 5.56 -4.83
CA GLU A 783 -14.45 4.68 -4.06
C GLU A 783 -15.89 5.24 -3.93
N ALA A 784 -16.18 6.43 -4.47
CA ALA A 784 -17.49 7.07 -4.32
C ALA A 784 -18.58 6.43 -5.20
N ALA A 785 -19.84 6.47 -4.73
CA ALA A 785 -20.97 6.02 -5.53
C ALA A 785 -21.18 6.91 -6.78
N ASP A 786 -21.71 6.32 -7.84
CA ASP A 786 -22.06 7.07 -9.06
C ASP A 786 -23.07 8.20 -8.77
N ASP A 787 -22.97 9.30 -9.51
CA ASP A 787 -23.76 10.52 -9.35
C ASP A 787 -23.57 11.30 -8.02
N THR A 788 -22.60 10.91 -7.17
CA THR A 788 -22.23 11.61 -5.91
C THR A 788 -21.78 13.05 -6.15
N MET A 789 -22.28 14.00 -5.36
CA MET A 789 -21.90 15.42 -5.44
C MET A 789 -20.63 15.70 -4.60
N ALA A 790 -19.49 15.83 -5.27
CA ALA A 790 -18.19 16.13 -4.69
C ALA A 790 -17.83 17.63 -4.78
N VAL A 791 -16.98 18.09 -3.86
CA VAL A 791 -16.29 19.40 -3.87
C VAL A 791 -14.80 19.10 -3.71
N ALA A 792 -14.08 19.05 -4.84
CA ALA A 792 -12.66 18.74 -4.88
C ALA A 792 -11.84 19.99 -5.26
N ALA A 793 -10.60 20.07 -4.77
CA ALA A 793 -9.62 21.07 -5.19
C ALA A 793 -8.51 20.41 -6.02
N GLY A 794 -7.90 21.17 -6.93
CA GLY A 794 -6.80 20.65 -7.75
C GLY A 794 -6.09 21.70 -8.60
N MET A 795 -4.94 21.30 -9.15
CA MET A 795 -4.20 22.06 -10.16
C MET A 795 -4.61 21.62 -11.56
N VAL A 796 -4.73 22.57 -12.49
CA VAL A 796 -5.08 22.29 -13.90
C VAL A 796 -3.85 21.85 -14.69
N VAL A 797 -3.82 20.58 -15.12
CA VAL A 797 -2.72 19.99 -15.91
C VAL A 797 -2.84 20.35 -17.39
N SER A 798 -4.04 20.20 -17.96
CA SER A 798 -4.33 20.49 -19.36
C SER A 798 -5.78 20.89 -19.57
N VAL A 799 -6.05 21.58 -20.68
CA VAL A 799 -7.40 22.05 -21.06
C VAL A 799 -7.60 21.88 -22.56
N LYS A 800 -8.67 21.20 -22.96
CA LYS A 800 -9.03 20.89 -24.34
C LYS A 800 -10.44 21.36 -24.65
N SER A 801 -10.57 22.56 -25.20
CA SER A 801 -11.84 23.10 -25.69
C SER A 801 -12.31 22.39 -26.95
N ILE A 802 -13.59 21.99 -27.01
CA ILE A 802 -14.23 21.47 -28.22
C ILE A 802 -15.57 22.16 -28.48
N THR A 803 -15.99 22.19 -29.75
CA THR A 803 -17.32 22.66 -30.13
C THR A 803 -18.28 21.49 -30.28
N THR A 804 -19.38 21.51 -29.52
CA THR A 804 -20.45 20.51 -29.62
C THR A 804 -21.12 20.49 -31.00
N LYS A 805 -21.83 19.40 -31.33
CA LYS A 805 -22.68 19.31 -32.54
C LYS A 805 -23.78 20.38 -32.62
N GLN A 806 -24.04 21.12 -31.54
CA GLN A 806 -24.98 22.25 -31.47
C GLN A 806 -24.29 23.63 -31.59
N GLY A 807 -23.01 23.70 -31.97
CA GLY A 807 -22.25 24.94 -32.11
C GLY A 807 -21.84 25.61 -30.78
N LYS A 808 -22.18 25.03 -29.63
CA LYS A 808 -21.79 25.53 -28.31
C LYS A 808 -20.41 24.99 -27.93
N ALA A 809 -19.49 25.87 -27.50
CA ALA A 809 -18.19 25.47 -26.95
C ALA A 809 -18.34 24.83 -25.55
N MET A 810 -17.53 23.82 -25.28
CA MET A 810 -17.31 23.18 -23.97
C MET A 810 -15.81 22.86 -23.82
N ALA A 811 -15.38 22.39 -22.65
CA ALA A 811 -14.00 21.91 -22.48
C ALA A 811 -13.94 20.60 -21.68
N PHE A 812 -12.89 19.84 -21.94
CA PHE A 812 -12.37 18.84 -21.02
C PHE A 812 -11.14 19.43 -20.34
N MET A 813 -11.01 19.22 -19.03
CA MET A 813 -9.93 19.74 -18.20
C MET A 813 -9.35 18.59 -17.39
N GLU A 814 -8.04 18.41 -17.40
CA GLU A 814 -7.37 17.49 -16.49
C GLU A 814 -7.03 18.23 -15.20
N LEU A 815 -7.57 17.73 -14.08
CA LEU A 815 -7.38 18.29 -12.74
C LEU A 815 -6.64 17.26 -11.89
N GLU A 816 -5.57 17.70 -11.20
CA GLU A 816 -4.76 16.83 -10.33
C GLU A 816 -4.68 17.33 -8.89
N ASP A 817 -4.59 16.39 -7.94
CA ASP A 817 -4.12 16.65 -6.58
C ASP A 817 -2.69 16.11 -6.39
N GLN A 818 -2.21 16.01 -5.15
CA GLN A 818 -0.88 15.46 -4.87
C GLN A 818 -0.71 14.02 -5.41
N ILE A 819 -1.79 13.27 -5.60
CA ILE A 819 -1.80 11.81 -5.77
C ILE A 819 -2.38 11.40 -7.13
N GLU A 820 -3.60 11.81 -7.47
CA GLU A 820 -4.37 11.28 -8.61
C GLU A 820 -4.82 12.38 -9.60
N ARG A 821 -5.14 11.97 -10.84
CA ARG A 821 -5.59 12.86 -11.92
C ARG A 821 -6.99 12.44 -12.38
N CYS A 822 -7.88 13.41 -12.59
CA CYS A 822 -9.24 13.16 -13.08
C CYS A 822 -9.59 14.02 -14.30
N GLU A 823 -10.48 13.52 -15.17
CA GLU A 823 -11.05 14.31 -16.27
C GLU A 823 -12.31 15.05 -15.79
N VAL A 824 -12.24 16.38 -15.82
CA VAL A 824 -13.35 17.28 -15.49
C VAL A 824 -14.04 17.75 -16.78
N VAL A 825 -15.35 17.52 -16.87
CA VAL A 825 -16.17 17.89 -18.04
C VAL A 825 -16.84 19.24 -17.78
N LEU A 826 -16.41 20.27 -18.50
CA LEU A 826 -16.91 21.64 -18.39
C LEU A 826 -17.97 21.91 -19.47
N PHE A 827 -19.24 21.62 -19.14
CA PHE A 827 -20.38 21.85 -20.03
C PHE A 827 -20.53 23.34 -20.44
N PRO A 828 -21.19 23.65 -21.59
CA PRO A 828 -21.16 24.99 -22.20
C PRO A 828 -21.61 26.19 -21.36
N GLU A 829 -22.38 25.98 -20.29
CA GLU A 829 -22.78 27.04 -19.37
C GLU A 829 -21.77 27.28 -18.24
N VAL A 830 -21.09 26.22 -17.80
CA VAL A 830 -20.02 26.26 -16.79
C VAL A 830 -18.75 26.80 -17.43
N TRP A 831 -18.37 26.28 -18.61
CA TRP A 831 -17.23 26.76 -19.38
C TRP A 831 -17.29 28.27 -19.63
N ARG A 832 -18.45 28.81 -20.05
CA ARG A 832 -18.63 30.25 -20.30
C ARG A 832 -18.43 31.12 -19.04
N ARG A 833 -18.61 30.58 -17.85
CA ARG A 833 -18.41 31.30 -16.56
C ARG A 833 -16.99 31.13 -16.02
N SER A 834 -16.37 29.98 -16.27
CA SER A 834 -15.08 29.57 -15.68
C SER A 834 -13.87 29.75 -16.59
N GLN A 835 -14.05 29.93 -17.91
CA GLN A 835 -12.95 30.05 -18.89
C GLN A 835 -11.88 31.10 -18.53
N GLN A 836 -12.24 32.14 -17.78
CA GLN A 836 -11.30 33.18 -17.31
C GLN A 836 -10.37 32.74 -16.16
N TYR A 837 -10.64 31.58 -15.54
CA TYR A 837 -9.87 30.99 -14.43
C TYR A 837 -9.22 29.64 -14.79
N VAL A 838 -9.61 29.03 -15.92
CA VAL A 838 -9.17 27.68 -16.32
C VAL A 838 -7.99 27.77 -17.28
N GLY A 839 -6.77 27.72 -16.75
CA GLY A 839 -5.50 27.69 -17.49
C GLY A 839 -4.49 26.70 -16.88
N LYS A 840 -3.48 26.25 -17.63
CA LYS A 840 -2.47 25.29 -17.12
C LYS A 840 -1.70 25.91 -15.94
N GLY A 841 -1.67 25.21 -14.81
CA GLY A 841 -1.02 25.62 -13.56
C GLY A 841 -1.92 26.41 -12.59
N GLU A 842 -3.16 26.74 -12.97
CA GLU A 842 -4.11 27.42 -12.07
C GLU A 842 -4.67 26.46 -11.02
N LEU A 843 -4.92 26.95 -9.81
CA LEU A 843 -5.51 26.21 -8.69
C LEU A 843 -7.01 26.50 -8.58
N LEU A 844 -7.83 25.45 -8.60
CA LEU A 844 -9.30 25.55 -8.67
C LEU A 844 -10.00 24.68 -7.64
N VAL A 845 -11.18 25.12 -7.20
CA VAL A 845 -12.18 24.28 -6.52
C VAL A 845 -13.33 24.00 -7.49
N VAL A 846 -13.64 22.72 -7.64
CA VAL A 846 -14.65 22.19 -8.56
C VAL A 846 -15.72 21.44 -7.77
N ARG A 847 -16.96 21.93 -7.87
CA ARG A 847 -18.15 21.20 -7.41
C ARG A 847 -18.75 20.44 -8.57
N ALA A 848 -18.72 19.11 -8.49
CA ALA A 848 -19.04 18.21 -9.60
C ALA A 848 -19.83 16.99 -9.15
N LYS A 849 -20.53 16.36 -10.09
CA LYS A 849 -21.01 14.98 -9.93
C LYS A 849 -19.92 14.01 -10.35
N VAL A 850 -19.62 13.03 -9.50
CA VAL A 850 -18.79 11.87 -9.85
C VAL A 850 -19.57 11.02 -10.87
N GLN A 851 -18.92 10.65 -11.97
CA GLN A 851 -19.39 9.65 -12.92
C GLN A 851 -18.38 8.51 -12.98
N GLN A 852 -18.78 7.32 -12.50
CA GLN A 852 -17.92 6.13 -12.46
C GLN A 852 -17.78 5.47 -13.84
N GLN A 853 -16.60 4.87 -14.11
CA GLN A 853 -16.27 4.17 -15.36
C GLN A 853 -15.50 2.87 -15.05
N ASP A 854 -15.30 1.99 -16.04
CA ASP A 854 -14.50 0.76 -15.88
C ASP A 854 -13.02 1.02 -15.48
N GLU A 855 -12.52 2.22 -15.80
CA GLU A 855 -11.11 2.63 -15.67
C GLU A 855 -11.09 4.05 -15.05
N GLY A 856 -11.39 4.15 -13.75
CA GLY A 856 -11.46 5.41 -12.99
C GLY A 856 -12.80 6.15 -13.11
N PHE A 857 -12.80 7.45 -12.80
CA PHE A 857 -14.01 8.28 -12.77
C PHE A 857 -13.83 9.61 -13.51
N LYS A 858 -14.94 10.32 -13.75
CA LYS A 858 -14.96 11.67 -14.32
C LYS A 858 -15.79 12.63 -13.47
N LEU A 859 -15.43 13.91 -13.50
CA LEU A 859 -16.13 14.95 -12.75
C LEU A 859 -16.98 15.82 -13.68
N LEU A 860 -18.29 15.66 -13.61
CA LEU A 860 -19.25 16.50 -14.33
C LEU A 860 -19.48 17.79 -13.54
N ALA A 861 -18.71 18.84 -13.87
CA ALA A 861 -18.73 20.09 -13.11
C ALA A 861 -20.08 20.82 -13.21
N GLU A 862 -20.63 21.22 -12.07
CA GLU A 862 -21.69 22.23 -11.98
C GLU A 862 -21.12 23.64 -11.79
N GLU A 863 -19.98 23.75 -11.08
CA GLU A 863 -19.44 25.03 -10.60
C GLU A 863 -17.91 24.91 -10.43
N VAL A 864 -17.19 25.97 -10.80
CA VAL A 864 -15.71 26.04 -10.80
C VAL A 864 -15.31 27.44 -10.36
N ALA A 865 -14.40 27.55 -9.39
CA ALA A 865 -13.90 28.82 -8.87
C ALA A 865 -12.38 28.74 -8.56
N PRO A 866 -11.64 29.87 -8.52
CA PRO A 866 -10.26 29.90 -8.03
C PRO A 866 -10.16 29.41 -6.58
N LEU A 867 -9.06 28.72 -6.26
CA LEU A 867 -8.79 28.23 -4.91
C LEU A 867 -8.65 29.39 -3.92
N SER A 868 -9.58 29.46 -2.98
CA SER A 868 -9.57 30.40 -1.86
C SER A 868 -10.50 29.89 -0.74
N PRO A 869 -10.22 30.19 0.54
CA PRO A 869 -11.04 29.70 1.65
C PRO A 869 -12.53 30.06 1.51
N ALA A 870 -12.82 31.29 1.08
CA ALA A 870 -14.20 31.77 0.89
C ALA A 870 -14.94 31.06 -0.26
N ALA A 871 -14.25 30.72 -1.36
CA ALA A 871 -14.85 29.96 -2.46
C ALA A 871 -15.13 28.50 -2.07
N LEU A 872 -14.21 27.90 -1.30
CA LEU A 872 -14.32 26.53 -0.80
C LEU A 872 -15.51 26.41 0.17
N GLU A 873 -15.57 27.27 1.20
CA GLU A 873 -16.72 27.37 2.10
C GLU A 873 -18.05 27.59 1.35
N GLN A 874 -18.07 28.44 0.32
CA GLN A 874 -19.28 28.70 -0.47
C GLN A 874 -19.78 27.45 -1.20
N GLN A 875 -18.88 26.64 -1.78
CA GLN A 875 -19.25 25.40 -2.48
C GLN A 875 -19.67 24.29 -1.49
N LEU A 876 -19.07 24.23 -0.31
CA LEU A 876 -19.45 23.27 0.74
C LEU A 876 -20.82 23.61 1.35
N ARG A 877 -21.07 24.89 1.66
CA ARG A 877 -22.39 25.38 2.11
C ARG A 877 -23.47 25.22 1.02
N SER A 878 -23.11 25.09 -0.26
CA SER A 878 -24.05 24.80 -1.35
C SER A 878 -24.30 23.28 -1.54
N ARG A 879 -23.32 22.41 -1.24
CA ARG A 879 -23.47 20.96 -1.10
C ARG A 879 -24.56 20.63 -0.06
N GLU A 880 -24.44 21.16 1.16
CA GLU A 880 -25.40 20.92 2.25
C GLU A 880 -26.84 21.36 1.94
N ARG A 881 -27.01 22.58 1.40
CA ARG A 881 -28.33 23.18 1.13
C ARG A 881 -29.19 22.41 0.13
N ARG A 882 -28.58 21.52 -0.65
CA ARG A 882 -29.25 20.68 -1.66
C ARG A 882 -29.39 19.21 -1.25
N GLY A 883 -28.71 18.79 -0.18
CA GLY A 883 -28.65 17.40 0.27
C GLY A 883 -29.81 16.93 1.16
N LYS A 884 -30.65 17.83 1.69
CA LYS A 884 -31.83 17.44 2.49
C LYS A 884 -33.01 17.02 1.59
N PRO A 885 -33.53 15.79 1.70
CA PRO A 885 -34.83 15.43 1.13
C PRO A 885 -35.92 16.35 1.68
N GLY A 886 -36.84 16.78 0.82
CA GLY A 886 -37.78 17.86 1.15
C GLY A 886 -38.82 17.49 2.21
N SER A 887 -38.62 17.97 3.44
CA SER A 887 -39.73 18.13 4.39
C SER A 887 -40.77 19.08 3.76
N GLY A 888 -42.02 18.63 3.64
CA GLY A 888 -43.04 19.34 2.87
C GLY A 888 -43.24 20.79 3.31
N SER A 889 -43.31 21.71 2.34
CA SER A 889 -43.60 23.13 2.56
C SER A 889 -45.07 23.31 3.00
N ALA A 890 -45.30 23.19 4.31
CA ALA A 890 -46.61 23.42 4.92
C ALA A 890 -47.03 24.88 4.69
N SER A 891 -48.24 25.07 4.17
CA SER A 891 -48.77 26.39 3.84
C SER A 891 -49.09 27.22 5.09
N ARG A 892 -48.66 28.48 5.10
CA ARG A 892 -49.22 29.53 5.97
C ARG A 892 -49.64 30.74 5.13
N PRO A 893 -50.68 31.49 5.57
CA PRO A 893 -51.56 32.19 4.64
C PRO A 893 -51.06 33.58 4.23
N ALA A 894 -51.41 33.99 3.01
CA ALA A 894 -51.29 35.35 2.55
C ALA A 894 -52.46 36.23 3.08
N ALA A 895 -52.16 37.47 3.43
CA ALA A 895 -53.14 38.52 3.69
C ALA A 895 -52.85 39.73 2.79
N SER A 896 -53.84 40.16 2.00
CA SER A 896 -53.70 41.21 0.99
C SER A 896 -53.71 42.62 1.58
N PRO A 897 -53.37 43.65 0.77
CA PRO A 897 -54.48 44.48 0.27
C PRO A 897 -54.38 44.94 -1.20
N ARG A 898 -55.55 44.99 -1.86
CA ARG A 898 -56.14 46.06 -2.73
C ARG A 898 -55.25 46.89 -3.70
N GLN A 899 -55.71 47.34 -4.89
CA GLN A 899 -56.89 47.04 -5.75
C GLN A 899 -56.79 47.85 -7.07
N ALA A 900 -57.15 47.25 -8.22
CA ALA A 900 -57.72 47.90 -9.44
C ALA A 900 -57.95 46.78 -10.50
N ALA A 901 -59.19 46.33 -10.77
CA ALA A 901 -60.15 46.89 -11.74
C ALA A 901 -59.76 46.61 -13.23
N GLY A 902 -60.55 45.87 -14.03
CA GLY A 902 -61.78 45.11 -13.71
C GLY A 902 -62.52 44.56 -14.94
N ALA A 903 -63.70 43.97 -14.71
CA ALA A 903 -64.74 43.53 -15.67
C ALA A 903 -64.42 42.39 -16.67
N GLY A 904 -65.41 41.50 -16.88
CA GLY A 904 -65.42 40.51 -17.98
C GLY A 904 -66.01 39.14 -17.61
N ALA A 905 -67.18 38.81 -18.17
CA ALA A 905 -67.69 37.42 -18.26
C ALA A 905 -67.23 36.80 -19.62
N GLY A 906 -67.25 35.49 -19.85
CA GLY A 906 -67.59 34.33 -19.00
C GLY A 906 -67.99 33.12 -19.88
N ALA A 907 -68.24 31.96 -19.23
CA ALA A 907 -68.91 30.77 -19.76
C ALA A 907 -68.21 29.87 -20.84
N GLN A 908 -68.13 28.57 -20.50
CA GLN A 908 -68.29 27.38 -21.39
C GLN A 908 -67.15 27.01 -22.39
N ARG A 909 -66.93 25.75 -22.80
CA ARG A 909 -67.64 24.45 -22.57
C ARG A 909 -66.77 23.20 -22.86
N SER A 910 -67.24 22.02 -22.38
CA SER A 910 -67.05 20.63 -22.93
C SER A 910 -65.65 20.14 -23.34
N SER A 911 -65.03 19.11 -22.70
CA SER A 911 -65.36 17.66 -22.73
C SER A 911 -65.18 17.00 -24.12
N ALA A 912 -64.20 16.12 -24.35
CA ALA A 912 -64.06 14.71 -23.90
C ALA A 912 -64.50 13.69 -24.98
N GLY A 913 -63.80 12.55 -25.05
CA GLY A 913 -64.02 11.47 -26.03
C GLY A 913 -63.03 11.47 -27.21
N VAL A 914 -62.63 10.36 -27.86
CA VAL A 914 -62.33 8.95 -27.50
C VAL A 914 -62.12 8.19 -28.83
N ASN A 915 -61.14 7.26 -28.90
CA ASN A 915 -60.90 6.29 -29.99
C ASN A 915 -60.56 6.84 -31.41
N ALA A 916 -60.13 6.01 -32.38
CA ALA A 916 -59.14 4.90 -32.37
C ALA A 916 -58.92 4.37 -33.82
N GLY A 917 -57.68 3.98 -34.15
CA GLY A 917 -57.38 2.86 -35.07
C GLY A 917 -57.46 3.04 -36.60
N ALA A 918 -56.41 2.56 -37.30
CA ALA A 918 -56.34 2.17 -38.73
C ALA A 918 -56.60 3.25 -39.82
N GLY A 919 -56.11 3.11 -41.06
CA GLY A 919 -55.04 2.21 -41.54
C GLY A 919 -55.17 1.76 -43.01
N ARG A 920 -54.41 2.38 -43.94
CA ARG A 920 -54.33 2.11 -45.41
C ARG A 920 -55.63 2.45 -46.19
N SER A 921 -55.67 2.72 -47.50
CA SER A 921 -54.77 3.32 -48.53
C SER A 921 -55.65 3.57 -49.82
N SER A 922 -55.26 4.01 -51.03
CA SER A 922 -54.01 4.44 -51.70
C SER A 922 -54.35 5.04 -53.09
N GLY A 923 -53.61 6.07 -53.57
CA GLY A 923 -53.66 6.59 -54.96
C GLY A 923 -54.19 8.03 -55.14
N SER A 924 -53.94 8.76 -56.24
CA SER A 924 -53.05 8.48 -57.40
C SER A 924 -52.89 9.70 -58.36
N GLN A 925 -51.67 9.96 -58.87
CA GLN A 925 -51.31 10.77 -60.08
C GLN A 925 -51.63 12.29 -60.03
N GLY A 926 -50.99 13.22 -60.78
CA GLY A 926 -49.89 13.24 -61.78
C GLY A 926 -50.08 14.46 -62.74
N PRO A 927 -49.16 14.85 -63.68
CA PRO A 927 -47.80 14.36 -64.00
C PRO A 927 -46.76 15.51 -64.30
N ALA A 928 -45.70 15.20 -65.10
CA ALA A 928 -44.65 16.05 -65.74
C ALA A 928 -43.40 16.43 -64.88
N ALA A 929 -42.13 16.39 -65.38
CA ALA A 929 -41.54 15.90 -66.65
C ALA A 929 -40.07 15.40 -66.46
N THR A 930 -39.48 14.74 -67.47
CA THR A 930 -38.14 14.07 -67.50
C THR A 930 -37.01 14.98 -68.05
N HIS A 931 -35.68 14.70 -68.06
CA HIS A 931 -34.81 13.48 -68.00
C HIS A 931 -33.48 13.79 -67.22
N GLY A 932 -32.50 12.90 -66.96
CA GLY A 932 -32.37 11.43 -67.12
C GLY A 932 -30.98 10.95 -67.62
N ALA A 933 -30.54 9.74 -67.20
CA ALA A 933 -29.40 8.90 -67.67
C ALA A 933 -27.93 9.30 -67.29
N ALA A 934 -26.95 8.38 -67.12
CA ALA A 934 -26.93 6.93 -66.81
C ALA A 934 -25.49 6.37 -66.52
N VAL A 935 -25.40 5.08 -66.12
CA VAL A 935 -24.24 4.13 -66.15
C VAL A 935 -23.08 4.29 -65.12
N GLY A 936 -22.46 3.16 -64.75
CA GLY A 936 -21.14 2.98 -64.09
C GLY A 936 -20.38 1.83 -64.80
N PRO A 937 -19.56 0.96 -64.18
CA PRO A 937 -18.87 0.99 -62.88
C PRO A 937 -17.32 0.92 -63.08
N GLY A 938 -16.50 0.64 -62.06
CA GLY A 938 -15.14 0.08 -62.30
C GLY A 938 -14.05 0.39 -61.27
N ALA A 939 -13.12 -0.55 -61.10
CA ALA A 939 -11.99 -0.54 -60.15
C ALA A 939 -10.66 -0.03 -60.75
N ALA A 940 -9.56 -0.23 -60.00
CA ALA A 940 -8.15 0.16 -60.25
C ALA A 940 -7.84 1.67 -60.04
N ALA A 941 -6.82 2.14 -59.29
CA ALA A 941 -5.50 1.66 -58.86
C ALA A 941 -4.32 2.12 -59.74
N HIS A 942 -3.44 2.94 -59.14
CA HIS A 942 -2.02 3.29 -59.41
C HIS A 942 -1.78 4.63 -58.65
N ALA A 943 -0.76 4.88 -57.81
CA ALA A 943 0.63 4.45 -57.63
C ALA A 943 1.67 5.39 -58.28
N ASN A 944 2.45 6.06 -57.41
CA ASN A 944 3.66 6.87 -57.67
C ASN A 944 3.48 8.14 -58.54
N GLY A 945 4.31 9.19 -58.41
CA GLY A 945 5.36 9.45 -57.41
C GLY A 945 6.25 10.65 -57.79
N ALA A 946 6.85 11.28 -56.78
CA ALA A 946 8.00 12.21 -56.80
C ALA A 946 8.25 13.17 -58.01
N ALA A 947 8.31 14.49 -57.72
CA ALA A 947 9.40 15.34 -58.21
C ALA A 947 9.51 16.65 -57.39
N SER A 948 10.75 17.11 -57.17
CA SER A 948 11.11 18.38 -56.53
C SER A 948 11.57 19.42 -57.54
N VAL A 949 11.44 20.72 -57.21
CA VAL A 949 12.53 21.74 -57.18
C VAL A 949 11.93 23.14 -56.99
N ALA A 950 12.60 24.01 -56.24
CA ALA A 950 12.14 25.36 -55.90
C ALA A 950 12.69 26.47 -56.83
N ARG A 951 11.99 27.62 -56.89
CA ARG A 951 12.63 28.93 -57.11
C ARG A 951 11.77 30.12 -56.60
N ARG A 952 12.47 31.12 -56.04
CA ARG A 952 12.01 32.50 -55.79
C ARG A 952 12.06 33.32 -57.11
N PRO A 953 11.66 34.62 -57.18
CA PRO A 953 11.11 35.51 -56.14
C PRO A 953 9.79 36.23 -56.52
N ALA A 954 9.25 37.04 -55.60
CA ALA A 954 8.29 38.10 -55.90
C ALA A 954 8.38 39.27 -54.90
N GLU A 955 8.69 40.46 -55.42
CA GLU A 955 8.51 41.80 -54.83
C GLU A 955 7.69 42.61 -55.87
N ALA A 956 6.94 43.67 -55.57
CA ALA A 956 6.29 44.19 -54.36
C ALA A 956 5.02 44.92 -54.89
N ALA A 957 3.90 45.04 -54.19
CA ALA A 957 3.57 45.97 -53.10
C ALA A 957 2.01 45.98 -53.00
N GLY A 958 1.34 46.52 -51.99
CA GLY A 958 1.77 47.12 -50.73
C GLY A 958 0.54 47.67 -50.00
N GLY A 959 0.38 47.36 -48.71
CA GLY A 959 -0.75 47.78 -47.88
C GLY A 959 -0.32 47.75 -46.42
N THR A 960 -0.62 48.82 -45.68
CA THR A 960 0.01 49.12 -44.40
C THR A 960 -0.64 48.39 -43.22
N GLU A 961 0.10 47.46 -42.61
CA GLU A 961 -0.16 46.98 -41.25
C GLU A 961 0.50 47.87 -40.20
N GLN A 962 -0.09 47.94 -38.99
CA GLN A 962 0.48 48.66 -37.85
C GLN A 962 1.35 47.72 -37.02
N SER A 963 2.65 48.00 -36.95
CA SER A 963 3.60 47.22 -36.16
C SER A 963 3.41 47.45 -34.65
N ARG A 964 3.09 46.38 -33.92
CA ARG A 964 3.36 46.32 -32.47
C ARG A 964 4.80 45.85 -32.27
N GLY A 965 5.64 46.75 -31.75
CA GLY A 965 7.04 46.47 -31.47
C GLY A 965 7.27 45.47 -30.32
N PRO A 966 8.53 45.08 -30.06
CA PRO A 966 8.86 44.17 -28.97
C PRO A 966 8.45 44.75 -27.61
N ARG A 967 8.03 43.87 -26.68
CA ARG A 967 7.83 44.24 -25.27
C ARG A 967 9.19 44.61 -24.66
N VAL A 968 9.38 45.89 -24.34
CA VAL A 968 10.53 46.35 -23.57
C VAL A 968 10.39 45.85 -22.14
N VAL A 969 11.42 45.19 -21.62
CA VAL A 969 11.53 44.86 -20.19
C VAL A 969 12.01 46.12 -19.47
N GLU A 970 11.20 46.64 -18.54
CA GLU A 970 11.61 47.78 -17.71
C GLU A 970 12.64 47.35 -16.66
N GLN A 971 13.93 47.53 -16.98
CA GLN A 971 14.99 47.42 -15.99
C GLN A 971 14.79 48.43 -14.85
N ARG A 972 15.11 48.01 -13.62
CA ARG A 972 15.04 48.81 -12.40
C ARG A 972 16.26 48.55 -11.52
N VAL A 973 16.81 49.61 -10.93
CA VAL A 973 17.92 49.50 -9.97
C VAL A 973 17.35 49.42 -8.56
N PHE A 974 17.65 48.33 -7.87
CA PHE A 974 17.34 48.13 -6.45
C PHE A 974 18.56 48.48 -5.61
N VAL A 975 18.36 49.27 -4.55
CA VAL A 975 19.40 49.72 -3.62
C VAL A 975 18.99 49.32 -2.20
N LYS A 976 19.74 48.39 -1.60
CA LYS A 976 19.52 47.90 -0.24
C LYS A 976 20.07 48.90 0.78
N ILE A 977 19.21 49.44 1.63
CA ILE A 977 19.56 50.21 2.82
C ILE A 977 19.60 49.24 4.01
N THR A 978 20.80 48.96 4.50
CA THR A 978 21.03 48.17 5.71
C THR A 978 20.78 49.02 6.97
N PRO A 979 20.53 48.43 8.15
CA PRO A 979 20.30 49.18 9.39
C PRO A 979 21.47 50.11 9.78
N GLN A 980 22.68 49.80 9.30
CA GLN A 980 23.90 50.57 9.55
C GLN A 980 24.05 51.77 8.59
N ALA A 981 23.40 51.70 7.43
CA ALA A 981 23.39 52.71 6.36
C ALA A 981 22.18 53.66 6.41
N GLU A 982 21.15 53.38 7.23
CA GLU A 982 19.97 54.23 7.44
C GLU A 982 20.27 55.51 8.26
N LYS A 983 21.40 56.17 7.98
CA LYS A 983 21.86 57.41 8.62
C LYS A 983 21.48 58.62 7.75
N PRO A 984 20.95 59.72 8.32
CA PRO A 984 20.52 60.89 7.55
C PRO A 984 21.59 61.46 6.60
N GLU A 985 22.86 61.45 7.01
CA GLU A 985 24.00 61.94 6.21
C GLU A 985 24.28 61.07 4.99
N LEU A 986 24.25 59.73 5.15
CA LEU A 986 24.45 58.78 4.06
C LEU A 986 23.29 58.84 3.06
N LEU A 987 22.05 58.92 3.55
CA LEU A 987 20.87 59.06 2.71
C LEU A 987 20.84 60.41 1.95
N ALA A 988 21.32 61.50 2.57
CA ALA A 988 21.48 62.79 1.89
C ALA A 988 22.55 62.73 0.79
N ARG A 989 23.71 62.10 1.05
CA ARG A 989 24.78 61.92 0.06
C ARG A 989 24.37 61.00 -1.09
N LEU A 990 23.67 59.90 -0.79
CA LEU A 990 23.09 58.98 -1.78
C LEU A 990 22.10 59.72 -2.69
N LYS A 991 21.22 60.53 -2.10
CA LYS A 991 20.25 61.36 -2.84
C LYS A 991 20.94 62.32 -3.82
N GLN A 992 22.05 62.95 -3.41
CA GLN A 992 22.84 63.83 -4.26
C GLN A 992 23.53 63.06 -5.41
N LEU A 993 24.09 61.88 -5.13
CA LEU A 993 24.75 61.01 -6.11
C LEU A 993 23.77 60.53 -7.19
N LEU A 994 22.56 60.09 -6.80
CA LEU A 994 21.50 59.69 -7.73
C LEU A 994 21.04 60.86 -8.64
N GLN A 995 21.06 62.10 -8.15
CA GLN A 995 20.75 63.28 -8.97
C GLN A 995 21.87 63.65 -9.96
N GLN A 996 23.13 63.40 -9.61
CA GLN A 996 24.27 63.65 -10.48
C GLN A 996 24.33 62.65 -11.65
N HIS A 997 23.88 61.42 -11.47
CA HIS A 997 23.93 60.34 -12.47
C HIS A 997 22.58 60.05 -13.15
N SER A 998 21.79 61.10 -13.41
CA SER A 998 20.43 60.99 -13.96
C SER A 998 20.36 60.20 -15.29
N GLY A 999 19.29 59.43 -15.49
CA GLY A 999 19.09 58.61 -16.68
C GLY A 999 17.67 58.00 -16.77
N PRO A 1000 17.46 56.93 -17.57
CA PRO A 1000 16.12 56.41 -17.84
C PRO A 1000 15.62 55.37 -16.82
N VAL A 1001 16.52 54.70 -16.09
CA VAL A 1001 16.25 53.49 -15.31
C VAL A 1001 15.67 53.87 -13.94
N ALA A 1002 14.55 53.24 -13.54
CA ALA A 1002 13.88 53.54 -12.28
C ALA A 1002 14.63 52.99 -11.06
N THR A 1003 14.76 53.80 -10.00
CA THR A 1003 15.49 53.46 -8.78
C THR A 1003 14.52 53.15 -7.64
N VAL A 1004 14.74 52.04 -6.93
CA VAL A 1004 13.92 51.56 -5.82
C VAL A 1004 14.82 51.31 -4.61
N LEU A 1005 14.50 51.93 -3.46
CA LEU A 1005 15.19 51.64 -2.20
C LEU A 1005 14.51 50.48 -1.48
N PHE A 1006 15.28 49.58 -0.88
CA PHE A 1006 14.78 48.51 0.00
C PHE A 1006 15.35 48.69 1.40
N TYR A 1007 14.49 49.01 2.37
CA TYR A 1007 14.86 49.19 3.77
C TYR A 1007 14.79 47.85 4.49
N GLU A 1008 15.95 47.27 4.82
CA GLU A 1008 16.08 45.93 5.36
C GLU A 1008 15.41 45.78 6.74
N GLN A 1009 15.59 46.75 7.64
CA GLN A 1009 14.99 46.71 8.99
C GLN A 1009 13.46 46.76 8.97
N GLN A 1010 12.87 47.34 7.91
CA GLN A 1010 11.43 47.56 7.78
C GLN A 1010 10.79 46.62 6.73
N GLN A 1011 11.59 45.77 6.07
CA GLN A 1011 11.20 44.94 4.91
C GLN A 1011 10.41 45.72 3.84
N LYS A 1012 10.79 46.98 3.60
CA LYS A 1012 9.96 47.96 2.88
C LYS A 1012 10.61 48.45 1.60
N LEU A 1013 9.90 48.32 0.48
CA LEU A 1013 10.27 48.92 -0.80
C LEU A 1013 9.74 50.36 -0.91
N LEU A 1014 10.58 51.26 -1.44
CA LEU A 1014 10.24 52.65 -1.75
C LEU A 1014 10.74 52.98 -3.17
N ALA A 1015 9.82 53.02 -4.13
CA ALA A 1015 10.12 53.53 -5.46
C ALA A 1015 10.38 55.04 -5.39
N LEU A 1016 11.49 55.50 -5.97
CA LEU A 1016 11.81 56.93 -6.04
C LEU A 1016 11.10 57.58 -7.24
N SER A 1017 10.84 58.89 -7.15
CA SER A 1017 10.25 59.65 -8.25
C SER A 1017 11.20 59.79 -9.44
N ASP A 1018 10.66 60.17 -10.60
CA ASP A 1018 11.42 60.22 -11.87
C ASP A 1018 12.69 61.08 -11.80
N ALA A 1019 12.76 62.06 -10.88
CA ALA A 1019 13.93 62.89 -10.61
C ALA A 1019 15.15 62.16 -10.02
N TYR A 1020 15.03 60.86 -9.69
CA TYR A 1020 16.10 60.00 -9.19
C TYR A 1020 16.27 58.72 -10.05
N ARG A 1021 15.74 58.72 -11.28
CA ARG A 1021 16.11 57.71 -12.29
C ARG A 1021 17.55 57.91 -12.69
N ILE A 1022 18.31 56.82 -12.82
CA ILE A 1022 19.75 56.86 -13.10
C ILE A 1022 20.11 56.22 -14.45
N LYS A 1023 21.32 56.50 -14.91
CA LYS A 1023 22.00 55.71 -15.94
C LYS A 1023 23.00 54.79 -15.24
N PRO A 1024 22.77 53.47 -15.20
CA PRO A 1024 23.71 52.53 -14.59
C PRO A 1024 25.12 52.65 -15.20
N SER A 1025 26.13 52.68 -14.33
CA SER A 1025 27.54 52.52 -14.71
C SER A 1025 28.29 51.77 -13.59
N PRO A 1026 29.35 51.00 -13.91
CA PRO A 1026 30.15 50.33 -12.89
C PRO A 1026 30.75 51.29 -11.86
N SER A 1027 31.12 52.51 -12.27
CA SER A 1027 31.62 53.55 -11.36
C SER A 1027 30.57 53.99 -10.33
N LEU A 1028 29.34 54.26 -10.77
CA LEU A 1028 28.24 54.67 -9.89
C LEU A 1028 27.91 53.58 -8.88
N PHE A 1029 27.88 52.31 -9.31
CA PHE A 1029 27.61 51.20 -8.41
C PHE A 1029 28.74 51.00 -7.40
N SER A 1030 30.01 51.08 -7.83
CA SER A 1030 31.14 51.01 -6.90
C SER A 1030 31.13 52.16 -5.87
N GLU A 1031 30.79 53.39 -6.26
CA GLU A 1031 30.64 54.51 -5.33
C GLU A 1031 29.46 54.33 -4.35
N MET A 1032 28.34 53.77 -4.82
CA MET A 1032 27.19 53.45 -3.97
C MET A 1032 27.50 52.31 -2.99
N GLU A 1033 28.21 51.27 -3.42
CA GLU A 1033 28.57 50.13 -2.58
C GLU A 1033 29.69 50.47 -1.58
N GLN A 1034 30.63 51.35 -1.93
CA GLN A 1034 31.56 51.96 -0.97
C GLN A 1034 30.85 52.79 0.11
N MET A 1035 29.64 53.31 -0.16
CA MET A 1035 28.85 54.10 0.80
C MET A 1035 27.85 53.28 1.63
N LEU A 1036 27.38 52.13 1.11
CA LEU A 1036 26.25 51.37 1.69
C LEU A 1036 26.62 49.92 2.10
N GLY A 1037 27.72 49.39 1.57
CA GLY A 1037 28.12 47.98 1.66
C GLY A 1037 28.16 47.30 0.29
N GLU A 1038 29.04 46.31 0.14
CA GLU A 1038 29.19 45.51 -1.08
C GLU A 1038 27.94 44.65 -1.36
N GLY A 1039 27.58 44.49 -2.64
CA GLY A 1039 26.40 43.75 -3.07
C GLY A 1039 25.06 44.42 -2.77
N THR A 1040 25.05 45.70 -2.35
CA THR A 1040 23.82 46.44 -2.01
C THR A 1040 23.08 46.99 -3.22
N VAL A 1041 23.70 47.04 -4.41
CA VAL A 1041 23.08 47.59 -5.63
C VAL A 1041 22.90 46.50 -6.69
N LYS A 1042 21.68 46.28 -7.18
CA LYS A 1042 21.38 45.27 -8.21
C LYS A 1042 20.39 45.79 -9.25
N ILE A 1043 20.65 45.51 -10.53
CA ILE A 1043 19.66 45.70 -11.60
C ILE A 1043 18.80 44.43 -11.68
N LYS A 1044 17.49 44.59 -11.90
CA LYS A 1044 16.56 43.54 -12.36
C LYS A 1044 15.74 44.06 -13.52
#